data_AF-A0A650CHW2-F1
#
_entry.id   AF-A0A650CHW2-F1
#
_cell.length_a   1.000
_cell.length_b   1.000
_cell.length_c   1.000
_cell.angle_alpha   90.00
_cell.angle_beta   90.00
_cell.angle_gamma   90.00
#
_symmetry.space_group_name_H-M   'P 1'
#
loop_
_entity.id
_entity.type
_entity.pdbx_description
1 polymer ?
#
loop_
_entity_poly.entity_id
_entity_poly.type
_entity_poly.pdbx_seq_one_letter_code
_entity_poly.pdbx_strand_id
1 'polypeptide(L)'
;MKSYLLIPLFVVLLSIIPSSMFIIHTVSQESSVTAVQPLGITTDGNYLYVTTLNGIVTLTSNLSVEDFIPLYGSTISLIVNNTLYATNYFNNILSIIKDNKIVGNISLGGNFELIGKAPSLPRMFYGYGMAFDPQNNLLYVADSNLNYVVAINITSGNKTFIYGLEEPTDVIYYNGLTYVLCYYSDHIVVLDGTKEIETINVALPPSMGIIINNLMYISSFDYSYVIVLNLTSGKQTLIPTGNNPYFFAYDPDNGNVYLTEFGAGKIAVIHDTKVIGNYSIGSQPADIIYFNGLLYVVLYGNNEIVALNPNNMSVVYSMTLTTTYTDAIAYDSSVYVTEYYNNRIVQINSSGEFEINLDSNPYSITEGNGIIYVTCPNSNRVIELSPTLKILGYIKIDDPTWIIYYNGYLYVTSYNKNLLYVIPPYGGNITISTGKGPNYITVYNGEIIVTDQLSNQLTIYQNGVTKNINLSFPPLSVTGYDDYIYVIGNDRIAIYNNNFTLLNVIYFTPVNLPIPILPFEEALVYNNSVVIAYGNNLGIFKGVNEISSYHFNTTIMSITTLNGNIYVFSPESEVVILQKPPVYSLVIHEEGLPKGTEWGIEINGSVIKTINSTLILNLTEGVYNLTILIPKYYYSNITYEIVNLTSNLTISVHFSAILFKVLFEEKGLPNGSEWGVIINGTKILSSNISIVLTLPEGIYNVSIISPVFYKTNQSVMIINISGNQTFKLLFSPILFNVIFNGTGLRNGMEWEVIINGSTYSTNSSTLIIKLPHGIYSYTVVAPKGYNSSIVKGEFTLSNNLTITISFQKIVIKTSTSTITKATTTKTTVVTTSSSFTFIHSNNSTNVKVYIGVLLIIIIGVILSVFIMRKR
;
A
#
# COMPACT_ATOMS: atom_id res chain seq x y z
N MET A 1 -17.16 -43.43 -19.94
CA MET A 1 -17.31 -42.35 -18.94
C MET A 1 -16.15 -42.42 -17.96
N LYS A 2 -15.72 -41.27 -17.42
CA LYS A 2 -14.98 -41.05 -16.16
C LYS A 2 -13.67 -41.83 -15.82
N SER A 3 -12.62 -41.02 -15.59
CA SER A 3 -11.55 -41.12 -14.56
C SER A 3 -10.55 -42.29 -14.53
N TYR A 4 -9.34 -41.96 -15.01
CA TYR A 4 -7.98 -42.23 -14.50
C TYR A 4 -7.87 -42.78 -13.05
N LEU A 5 -6.97 -43.73 -12.72
CA LEU A 5 -5.48 -43.76 -12.80
C LEU A 5 -4.78 -42.72 -11.89
N LEU A 6 -3.59 -42.96 -11.31
CA LEU A 6 -2.93 -44.21 -10.87
C LEU A 6 -1.76 -43.84 -9.92
N ILE A 7 -1.47 -44.67 -8.91
CA ILE A 7 -0.28 -44.64 -8.04
C ILE A 7 0.44 -46.00 -8.23
N PRO A 8 1.78 -46.18 -8.06
CA PRO A 8 2.86 -45.23 -7.74
C PRO A 8 4.04 -45.19 -8.74
N LEU A 9 4.79 -44.08 -8.80
CA LEU A 9 6.27 -44.08 -8.78
C LEU A 9 6.83 -42.64 -8.66
N PHE A 10 7.43 -42.29 -7.51
CA PHE A 10 8.55 -41.32 -7.40
C PHE A 10 9.03 -41.23 -5.94
N VAL A 11 10.07 -42.00 -5.62
CA VAL A 11 10.92 -41.84 -4.42
C VAL A 11 12.36 -41.97 -4.93
N VAL A 12 13.31 -41.25 -4.32
CA VAL A 12 14.73 -41.14 -4.73
C VAL A 12 14.95 -40.31 -6.02
N LEU A 13 14.81 -38.98 -5.92
CA LEU A 13 15.68 -38.02 -6.62
C LEU A 13 15.48 -36.58 -6.11
N LEU A 14 15.85 -36.33 -4.85
CA LEU A 14 15.97 -34.97 -4.30
C LEU A 14 16.99 -34.97 -3.14
N SER A 15 18.25 -34.87 -3.52
CA SER A 15 19.41 -34.69 -2.62
C SER A 15 20.40 -33.77 -3.33
N ILE A 16 21.16 -32.98 -2.56
CA ILE A 16 22.06 -31.90 -3.04
C ILE A 16 21.31 -30.63 -3.49
N ILE A 17 20.71 -29.93 -2.52
CA ILE A 17 20.83 -28.47 -2.38
C ILE A 17 21.28 -28.22 -0.92
N PRO A 18 22.24 -27.32 -0.62
CA PRO A 18 22.82 -27.23 0.72
C PRO A 18 21.87 -26.61 1.75
N SER A 19 21.82 -27.20 2.95
CA SER A 19 21.26 -26.56 4.14
C SER A 19 22.27 -25.59 4.74
N SER A 20 21.94 -24.29 4.74
CA SER A 20 22.72 -23.26 5.44
C SER A 20 21.81 -22.14 5.95
N MET A 21 21.85 -21.90 7.27
CA MET A 21 21.14 -20.81 7.97
C MET A 21 19.60 -20.80 7.87
N PHE A 22 18.99 -21.92 8.27
CA PHE A 22 17.80 -21.83 9.13
C PHE A 22 18.26 -22.04 10.59
N ILE A 23 18.44 -20.94 11.32
CA ILE A 23 18.39 -20.96 12.79
C ILE A 23 17.06 -20.28 13.12
N ILE A 24 16.00 -21.08 13.20
CA ILE A 24 14.75 -20.65 13.82
C ILE A 24 14.88 -21.02 15.30
N HIS A 25 14.90 -20.02 16.18
CA HIS A 25 14.66 -20.26 17.60
C HIS A 25 13.16 -20.54 17.80
N THR A 26 12.71 -21.74 17.41
CA THR A 26 11.40 -22.24 17.83
C THR A 26 11.47 -22.58 19.32
N VAL A 27 11.26 -21.58 20.16
CA VAL A 27 10.82 -21.79 21.53
C VAL A 27 9.42 -22.39 21.48
N SER A 28 9.08 -23.26 22.43
CA SER A 28 7.79 -23.93 22.46
C SER A 28 6.65 -22.96 22.77
N GLN A 29 5.50 -23.11 22.10
CA GLN A 29 4.26 -22.45 22.48
C GLN A 29 3.83 -22.87 23.89
N GLU A 30 4.09 -22.01 24.87
CA GLU A 30 3.27 -21.88 26.08
C GLU A 30 2.61 -20.50 26.05
N SER A 31 1.35 -20.41 26.48
CA SER A 31 0.52 -19.21 26.32
C SER A 31 0.89 -18.11 27.33
N SER A 32 2.05 -17.48 27.15
CA SER A 32 2.44 -16.27 27.89
C SER A 32 1.48 -15.14 27.57
N VAL A 33 0.87 -14.50 28.59
CA VAL A 33 0.08 -13.28 28.37
C VAL A 33 0.63 -12.11 29.16
N THR A 34 0.56 -10.98 28.47
CA THR A 34 1.00 -9.66 28.84
C THR A 34 0.15 -9.07 29.95
N ALA A 35 0.81 -8.69 31.04
CA ALA A 35 0.28 -7.74 31.99
C ALA A 35 1.38 -6.90 32.61
N VAL A 36 0.99 -5.71 33.07
CA VAL A 36 1.80 -4.88 33.95
C VAL A 36 1.63 -5.38 35.38
N GLN A 37 2.57 -5.01 36.27
CA GLN A 37 2.52 -5.23 37.73
C GLN A 37 1.09 -5.47 38.25
N PRO A 38 0.77 -6.70 38.69
CA PRO A 38 -0.57 -7.03 39.13
C PRO A 38 -0.83 -6.34 40.48
N LEU A 39 -2.05 -5.79 40.62
CA LEU A 39 -2.43 -4.90 41.73
C LEU A 39 -3.47 -5.55 42.65
N GLY A 40 -4.43 -6.28 42.08
CA GLY A 40 -5.52 -6.94 42.79
C GLY A 40 -6.13 -8.09 41.98
N ILE A 41 -7.02 -8.87 42.58
CA ILE A 41 -7.61 -10.06 41.96
C ILE A 41 -9.04 -10.33 42.46
N THR A 42 -9.96 -10.64 41.54
CA THR A 42 -11.34 -11.04 41.87
C THR A 42 -11.78 -12.26 41.04
N THR A 43 -12.97 -12.82 41.28
CA THR A 43 -13.50 -13.98 40.54
C THR A 43 -15.02 -13.97 40.42
N ASP A 44 -15.55 -14.50 39.32
CA ASP A 44 -16.99 -14.72 39.10
C ASP A 44 -17.46 -16.14 39.46
N GLY A 45 -16.52 -17.00 39.90
CA GLY A 45 -16.74 -18.43 40.09
C GLY A 45 -16.29 -19.31 38.90
N ASN A 46 -15.94 -18.72 37.75
CA ASN A 46 -15.41 -19.43 36.58
C ASN A 46 -13.96 -19.02 36.29
N TYR A 47 -13.71 -17.70 36.27
CA TYR A 47 -12.43 -17.09 35.94
C TYR A 47 -11.91 -16.22 37.09
N LEU A 48 -10.60 -15.99 37.09
CA LEU A 48 -9.92 -14.97 37.87
C LEU A 48 -9.78 -13.71 37.02
N TYR A 49 -9.91 -12.54 37.63
CA TYR A 49 -9.76 -11.24 36.98
C TYR A 49 -8.70 -10.45 37.74
N VAL A 50 -7.50 -10.32 37.17
CA VAL A 50 -6.35 -9.68 37.80
C VAL A 50 -6.22 -8.25 37.32
N THR A 51 -6.38 -7.28 38.21
CA THR A 51 -6.26 -5.85 37.92
C THR A 51 -4.80 -5.43 37.79
N THR A 52 -4.51 -4.52 36.86
CA THR A 52 -3.16 -3.99 36.56
C THR A 52 -3.24 -2.51 36.19
N LEU A 53 -2.09 -1.84 36.12
CA LEU A 53 -2.01 -0.46 35.63
C LEU A 53 -2.51 -0.26 34.18
N ASN A 54 -2.58 -1.33 33.36
CA ASN A 54 -2.94 -1.26 31.93
C ASN A 54 -4.22 -2.03 31.54
N GLY A 55 -4.89 -2.70 32.49
CA GLY A 55 -6.07 -3.52 32.18
C GLY A 55 -6.35 -4.61 33.19
N ILE A 56 -7.26 -5.52 32.84
CA ILE A 56 -7.57 -6.73 33.61
C ILE A 56 -7.25 -7.96 32.78
N VAL A 57 -6.42 -8.87 33.30
CA VAL A 57 -6.19 -10.18 32.69
C VAL A 57 -7.22 -11.18 33.21
N THR A 58 -7.87 -11.90 32.31
CA THR A 58 -8.85 -12.95 32.62
C THR A 58 -8.17 -14.31 32.56
N LEU A 59 -8.07 -15.01 33.69
CA LEU A 59 -7.39 -16.30 33.82
C LEU A 59 -8.35 -17.44 34.18
N THR A 60 -8.03 -18.63 33.72
CA THR A 60 -8.52 -19.90 34.27
C THR A 60 -8.00 -20.15 35.69
N SER A 61 -8.62 -21.09 36.41
CA SER A 61 -8.14 -21.56 37.73
C SER A 61 -6.76 -22.21 37.71
N ASN A 62 -6.24 -22.64 36.55
CA ASN A 62 -4.88 -23.15 36.43
C ASN A 62 -3.87 -22.10 35.91
N LEU A 63 -4.21 -20.81 36.00
CA LEU A 63 -3.44 -19.64 35.54
C LEU A 63 -3.10 -19.64 34.03
N SER A 64 -3.74 -20.48 33.20
CA SER A 64 -3.79 -20.24 31.75
C SER A 64 -4.74 -19.07 31.44
N VAL A 65 -4.45 -18.30 30.41
CA VAL A 65 -5.13 -17.03 30.14
C VAL A 65 -6.18 -17.16 29.04
N GLU A 66 -7.30 -16.48 29.22
CA GLU A 66 -8.42 -16.44 28.27
C GLU A 66 -8.54 -15.08 27.56
N ASP A 67 -8.25 -13.97 28.23
CA ASP A 67 -8.53 -12.61 27.70
C ASP A 67 -7.76 -11.48 28.41
N PHE A 68 -7.73 -10.28 27.81
CA PHE A 68 -7.17 -9.06 28.40
C PHE A 68 -8.01 -7.82 28.09
N ILE A 69 -8.46 -7.12 29.14
CA ILE A 69 -9.50 -6.09 29.08
C ILE A 69 -8.91 -4.67 29.30
N PRO A 70 -9.19 -3.68 28.42
CA PRO A 70 -8.59 -2.34 28.48
C PRO A 70 -9.00 -1.50 29.69
N LEU A 71 -8.08 -1.09 30.57
CA LEU A 71 -8.32 -0.09 31.63
C LEU A 71 -7.03 0.67 31.98
N TYR A 72 -7.15 1.86 32.59
CA TYR A 72 -5.98 2.66 32.99
C TYR A 72 -5.94 2.81 34.50
N GLY A 73 -4.86 2.34 35.13
CA GLY A 73 -4.73 2.35 36.58
C GLY A 73 -5.89 1.64 37.26
N SER A 74 -6.26 0.44 36.81
CA SER A 74 -7.30 -0.31 37.50
C SER A 74 -6.71 -0.94 38.75
N THR A 75 -7.11 -0.46 39.93
CA THR A 75 -6.59 -0.97 41.20
C THR A 75 -7.45 -2.11 41.72
N ILE A 76 -8.76 -1.91 41.77
CA ILE A 76 -9.73 -2.80 42.42
C ILE A 76 -10.89 -3.06 41.46
N SER A 77 -11.43 -4.28 41.52
CA SER A 77 -12.64 -4.65 40.78
C SER A 77 -13.52 -5.61 41.59
N LEU A 78 -14.83 -5.50 41.39
CA LEU A 78 -15.87 -6.25 42.10
C LEU A 78 -16.86 -6.82 41.09
N ILE A 79 -17.31 -8.05 41.31
CA ILE A 79 -18.31 -8.70 40.44
C ILE A 79 -19.69 -8.67 41.08
N VAL A 80 -20.65 -8.12 40.34
CA VAL A 80 -22.04 -7.95 40.76
C VAL A 80 -22.94 -8.49 39.65
N ASN A 81 -23.75 -9.50 39.94
CA ASN A 81 -24.70 -10.11 38.99
C ASN A 81 -24.05 -10.49 37.63
N ASN A 82 -22.93 -11.23 37.68
CA ASN A 82 -22.11 -11.64 36.53
C ASN A 82 -21.66 -10.46 35.63
N THR A 83 -21.47 -9.29 36.24
CA THR A 83 -20.94 -8.08 35.61
C THR A 83 -19.76 -7.59 36.45
N LEU A 84 -18.61 -7.43 35.82
CA LEU A 84 -17.37 -6.98 36.45
C LEU A 84 -17.36 -5.45 36.45
N TYR A 85 -17.27 -4.84 37.64
CA TYR A 85 -17.13 -3.40 37.80
C TYR A 85 -15.71 -3.09 38.26
N ALA A 86 -14.99 -2.26 37.51
CA ALA A 86 -13.58 -2.01 37.73
C ALA A 86 -13.27 -0.50 37.74
N THR A 87 -12.43 -0.05 38.66
CA THR A 87 -12.02 1.36 38.75
C THR A 87 -10.99 1.71 37.67
N ASN A 88 -10.89 3.00 37.35
CA ASN A 88 -9.88 3.58 36.47
C ASN A 88 -9.30 4.84 37.14
N TYR A 89 -8.16 4.65 37.82
CA TYR A 89 -7.53 5.67 38.67
C TYR A 89 -7.18 6.96 37.92
N PHE A 90 -6.82 6.87 36.64
CA PHE A 90 -6.32 8.03 35.88
C PHE A 90 -7.41 8.93 35.29
N ASN A 91 -8.68 8.52 35.29
CA ASN A 91 -9.78 9.32 34.71
C ASN A 91 -11.09 9.34 35.53
N ASN A 92 -11.10 8.75 36.73
CA ASN A 92 -12.26 8.71 37.63
C ASN A 92 -13.49 8.07 36.99
N ILE A 93 -13.30 6.94 36.30
CA ILE A 93 -14.38 6.13 35.72
C ILE A 93 -14.43 4.78 36.44
N LEU A 94 -15.65 4.30 36.67
CA LEU A 94 -15.95 2.91 36.94
C LEU A 94 -16.42 2.26 35.63
N SER A 95 -15.60 1.38 35.07
CA SER A 95 -15.93 0.64 33.85
C SER A 95 -16.81 -0.56 34.18
N ILE A 96 -17.84 -0.76 33.36
CA ILE A 96 -18.77 -1.88 33.43
C ILE A 96 -18.35 -2.88 32.36
N ILE A 97 -17.94 -4.07 32.77
CA ILE A 97 -17.41 -5.12 31.91
C ILE A 97 -18.33 -6.33 31.98
N LYS A 98 -18.68 -6.87 30.81
CA LYS A 98 -19.49 -8.08 30.67
C LYS A 98 -19.06 -8.84 29.42
N ASP A 99 -19.02 -10.16 29.50
CA ASP A 99 -18.57 -11.04 28.42
C ASP A 99 -17.18 -10.59 27.88
N ASN A 100 -16.28 -10.29 28.84
CA ASN A 100 -14.95 -9.67 28.72
C ASN A 100 -14.87 -8.33 27.95
N LYS A 101 -16.00 -7.63 27.76
CA LYS A 101 -16.05 -6.37 27.00
C LYS A 101 -16.58 -5.24 27.86
N ILE A 102 -16.00 -4.05 27.68
CA ILE A 102 -16.49 -2.82 28.32
C ILE A 102 -17.83 -2.47 27.66
N VAL A 103 -18.93 -2.65 28.39
CA VAL A 103 -20.31 -2.39 27.93
C VAL A 103 -20.84 -1.03 28.39
N GLY A 104 -20.14 -0.36 29.32
CA GLY A 104 -20.50 0.96 29.80
C GLY A 104 -19.42 1.56 30.71
N ASN A 105 -19.55 2.86 31.00
CA ASN A 105 -18.64 3.61 31.86
C ASN A 105 -19.45 4.57 32.74
N ILE A 106 -19.20 4.58 34.04
CA ILE A 106 -19.79 5.51 35.01
C ILE A 106 -18.69 6.42 35.55
N SER A 107 -18.66 7.68 35.13
CA SER A 107 -17.78 8.67 35.79
C SER A 107 -18.14 8.78 37.27
N LEU A 108 -17.18 8.60 38.17
CA LEU A 108 -17.38 8.64 39.62
C LEU A 108 -17.69 10.07 40.11
N GLY A 109 -17.00 11.07 39.57
CA GLY A 109 -17.16 12.48 39.91
C GLY A 109 -15.83 13.11 40.34
N GLY A 110 -15.89 14.36 40.82
CA GLY A 110 -14.72 15.12 41.29
C GLY A 110 -14.08 16.01 40.23
N ASN A 111 -13.73 17.24 40.62
CA ASN A 111 -12.91 18.14 39.80
C ASN A 111 -11.43 17.83 40.02
N PHE A 112 -10.79 17.17 39.04
CA PHE A 112 -9.35 16.91 39.07
C PHE A 112 -8.55 18.15 38.64
N GLU A 113 -8.09 18.94 39.60
CA GLU A 113 -6.89 19.77 39.44
C GLU A 113 -5.69 19.00 40.03
N LEU A 114 -5.05 18.18 39.21
CA LEU A 114 -4.03 17.23 39.66
C LEU A 114 -2.69 17.95 39.94
N ILE A 115 -2.49 18.43 41.17
CA ILE A 115 -1.25 19.09 41.61
C ILE A 115 -0.12 18.06 41.81
N GLY A 116 0.37 17.50 40.69
CA GLY A 116 1.76 17.09 40.49
C GLY A 116 2.38 16.07 41.44
N LYS A 117 1.60 15.33 42.24
CA LYS A 117 2.11 14.37 43.23
C LYS A 117 1.34 13.06 43.16
N ALA A 118 1.95 12.04 42.57
CA ALA A 118 1.49 10.67 42.74
C ALA A 118 1.60 10.26 44.23
N PRO A 119 0.69 9.42 44.75
CA PRO A 119 0.86 8.82 46.07
C PRO A 119 2.18 8.05 46.14
N SER A 120 3.00 8.32 47.14
CA SER A 120 4.25 7.57 47.36
C SER A 120 3.90 6.11 47.70
N LEU A 121 4.36 5.15 46.90
CA LEU A 121 4.25 3.72 47.20
C LEU A 121 4.59 3.46 48.68
N PRO A 122 3.73 2.75 49.44
CA PRO A 122 2.60 1.94 48.99
C PRO A 122 1.24 2.66 48.90
N ARG A 123 1.14 3.98 49.08
CA ARG A 123 -0.15 4.72 49.11
C ARG A 123 -0.98 4.65 47.82
N MET A 124 -0.44 4.11 46.74
CA MET A 124 -1.16 3.91 45.47
C MET A 124 -2.23 2.80 45.56
N PHE A 125 -2.09 1.84 46.50
CA PHE A 125 -3.04 0.73 46.63
C PHE A 125 -4.30 1.10 47.43
N TYR A 126 -4.25 2.11 48.32
CA TYR A 126 -5.37 2.58 49.15
C TYR A 126 -6.54 3.25 48.39
N GLY A 127 -6.59 3.15 47.06
CA GLY A 127 -7.41 4.03 46.22
C GLY A 127 -8.92 3.93 46.42
N TYR A 128 -9.49 2.74 46.21
CA TYR A 128 -10.92 2.59 45.91
C TYR A 128 -11.52 1.23 46.35
N GLY A 129 -11.79 1.04 47.64
CA GLY A 129 -12.59 -0.10 48.10
C GLY A 129 -14.01 -0.12 47.54
N MET A 130 -14.58 -1.31 47.36
CA MET A 130 -15.86 -1.51 46.69
C MET A 130 -16.73 -2.59 47.35
N ALA A 131 -18.00 -2.26 47.61
CA ALA A 131 -19.01 -3.23 48.04
C ALA A 131 -20.35 -3.00 47.35
N PHE A 132 -21.16 -4.06 47.25
CA PHE A 132 -22.52 -4.00 46.71
C PHE A 132 -23.55 -4.37 47.78
N ASP A 133 -24.53 -3.50 47.98
CA ASP A 133 -25.74 -3.80 48.75
C ASP A 133 -26.85 -4.30 47.79
N PRO A 134 -27.21 -5.59 47.81
CA PRO A 134 -28.30 -6.14 47.01
C PRO A 134 -29.70 -5.73 47.48
N GLN A 135 -29.86 -5.17 48.69
CA GLN A 135 -31.18 -4.76 49.20
C GLN A 135 -31.60 -3.40 48.62
N ASN A 136 -30.72 -2.39 48.66
CA ASN A 136 -30.97 -1.09 48.01
C ASN A 136 -30.44 -0.99 46.57
N ASN A 137 -29.78 -2.06 46.07
CA ASN A 137 -29.15 -2.13 44.75
C ASN A 137 -28.13 -0.99 44.53
N LEU A 138 -27.27 -0.79 45.54
CA LEU A 138 -26.25 0.26 45.60
C LEU A 138 -24.85 -0.35 45.52
N LEU A 139 -24.06 0.09 44.54
CA LEU A 139 -22.64 -0.17 44.45
C LEU A 139 -21.89 1.01 45.06
N TYR A 140 -21.19 0.78 46.17
CA TYR A 140 -20.37 1.76 46.86
C TYR A 140 -18.95 1.70 46.31
N VAL A 141 -18.36 2.87 46.08
CA VAL A 141 -16.95 3.03 45.72
C VAL A 141 -16.37 4.11 46.63
N ALA A 142 -15.39 3.76 47.46
CA ALA A 142 -14.61 4.73 48.22
C ALA A 142 -13.66 5.50 47.31
N ASP A 143 -13.34 6.75 47.66
CA ASP A 143 -12.27 7.54 47.04
C ASP A 143 -11.43 8.16 48.17
N SER A 144 -10.28 7.54 48.43
CA SER A 144 -9.38 7.97 49.51
C SER A 144 -8.69 9.31 49.23
N ASN A 145 -8.56 9.70 47.96
CA ASN A 145 -7.95 10.98 47.57
C ASN A 145 -8.94 12.14 47.73
N LEU A 146 -10.21 11.91 47.42
CA LEU A 146 -11.28 12.92 47.47
C LEU A 146 -12.12 12.88 48.75
N ASN A 147 -11.80 11.98 49.70
CA ASN A 147 -12.39 11.91 51.04
C ASN A 147 -13.93 11.73 51.03
N TYR A 148 -14.41 10.84 50.16
CA TYR A 148 -15.82 10.46 50.09
C TYR A 148 -16.02 8.98 49.72
N VAL A 149 -17.26 8.50 49.89
CA VAL A 149 -17.78 7.28 49.25
C VAL A 149 -18.90 7.69 48.29
N VAL A 150 -18.90 7.19 47.06
CA VAL A 150 -20.02 7.35 46.12
C VAL A 150 -20.85 6.07 46.07
N ALA A 151 -22.11 6.17 46.46
CA ALA A 151 -23.10 5.12 46.33
C ALA A 151 -23.84 5.27 45.00
N ILE A 152 -23.75 4.25 44.14
CA ILE A 152 -24.25 4.24 42.76
C ILE A 152 -25.38 3.22 42.64
N ASN A 153 -26.60 3.65 42.33
CA ASN A 153 -27.69 2.71 42.05
C ASN A 153 -27.50 2.13 40.64
N ILE A 154 -27.07 0.87 40.54
CA ILE A 154 -26.59 0.27 39.28
C ILE A 154 -27.65 0.12 38.18
N THR A 155 -28.94 0.24 38.53
CA THR A 155 -30.05 0.17 37.55
C THR A 155 -30.44 1.55 37.01
N SER A 156 -30.27 2.63 37.77
CA SER A 156 -30.65 3.99 37.36
C SER A 156 -29.46 4.91 37.05
N GLY A 157 -28.23 4.53 37.43
CA GLY A 157 -27.05 5.37 37.30
C GLY A 157 -27.01 6.58 38.26
N ASN A 158 -28.02 6.70 39.14
CA ASN A 158 -28.07 7.74 40.17
C ASN A 158 -26.95 7.56 41.19
N LYS A 159 -26.37 8.69 41.63
CA LYS A 159 -25.20 8.72 42.53
C LYS A 159 -25.55 9.54 43.78
N THR A 160 -25.09 9.09 44.93
CA THR A 160 -25.12 9.85 46.19
C THR A 160 -23.72 9.85 46.78
N PHE A 161 -23.19 11.04 47.07
CA PHE A 161 -21.87 11.21 47.66
C PHE A 161 -21.99 11.34 49.17
N ILE A 162 -21.16 10.58 49.89
CA ILE A 162 -21.09 10.53 51.35
C ILE A 162 -19.75 11.18 51.73
N TYR A 163 -19.81 12.39 52.27
CA TYR A 163 -18.66 13.23 52.61
C TYR A 163 -18.37 13.22 54.11
N GLY A 164 -17.17 13.66 54.51
CA GLY A 164 -16.75 13.71 55.91
C GLY A 164 -15.97 12.47 56.37
N LEU A 165 -15.49 11.68 55.41
CA LEU A 165 -14.74 10.45 55.62
C LEU A 165 -13.25 10.74 55.42
N GLU A 166 -12.39 10.50 56.41
CA GLU A 166 -10.95 10.82 56.31
C GLU A 166 -10.16 9.62 55.79
N GLU A 167 -9.67 9.72 54.54
CA GLU A 167 -9.02 8.65 53.77
C GLU A 167 -9.83 7.32 53.84
N PRO A 168 -11.07 7.26 53.30
CA PRO A 168 -11.84 6.03 53.21
C PRO A 168 -11.13 5.06 52.27
N THR A 169 -10.59 3.96 52.79
CA THR A 169 -9.75 3.04 52.02
C THR A 169 -10.50 1.80 51.55
N ASP A 170 -11.39 1.25 52.39
CA ASP A 170 -12.18 0.06 52.10
C ASP A 170 -13.67 0.20 52.47
N VAL A 171 -14.54 -0.58 51.82
CA VAL A 171 -15.98 -0.60 52.02
C VAL A 171 -16.47 -2.05 52.02
N ILE A 172 -17.18 -2.45 53.08
CA ILE A 172 -17.65 -3.83 53.27
C ILE A 172 -19.16 -3.83 53.53
N TYR A 173 -19.92 -4.65 52.79
CA TYR A 173 -21.34 -4.86 53.05
C TYR A 173 -21.58 -6.12 53.89
N TYR A 174 -22.39 -6.02 54.96
CA TYR A 174 -22.73 -7.15 55.80
C TYR A 174 -24.09 -6.98 56.52
N ASN A 175 -24.93 -8.02 56.46
CA ASN A 175 -26.23 -8.09 57.15
C ASN A 175 -27.17 -6.87 56.97
N GLY A 176 -27.09 -6.18 55.81
CA GLY A 176 -27.92 -5.01 55.50
C GLY A 176 -27.30 -3.65 55.84
N LEU A 177 -26.09 -3.63 56.41
CA LEU A 177 -25.32 -2.41 56.68
C LEU A 177 -24.06 -2.37 55.83
N THR A 178 -23.62 -1.16 55.50
CA THR A 178 -22.33 -0.91 54.83
C THR A 178 -21.36 -0.27 55.80
N TYR A 179 -20.18 -0.85 55.94
CA TYR A 179 -19.09 -0.40 56.82
C TYR A 179 -17.99 0.23 55.97
N VAL A 180 -17.62 1.48 56.25
CA VAL A 180 -16.53 2.20 55.56
C VAL A 180 -15.34 2.32 56.50
N LEU A 181 -14.15 1.93 56.06
CA LEU A 181 -12.92 1.93 56.84
C LEU A 181 -12.11 3.20 56.53
N CYS A 182 -12.05 4.13 57.49
CA CYS A 182 -11.44 5.46 57.35
C CYS A 182 -10.09 5.52 58.08
N TYR A 183 -8.99 5.70 57.34
CA TYR A 183 -7.65 5.44 57.84
C TYR A 183 -7.17 6.47 58.89
N TYR A 184 -7.23 7.77 58.60
CA TYR A 184 -6.69 8.79 59.53
C TYR A 184 -7.55 9.04 60.77
N SER A 185 -8.84 8.72 60.71
CA SER A 185 -9.80 9.06 61.75
C SER A 185 -10.02 7.97 62.80
N ASP A 186 -9.21 6.89 62.75
CA ASP A 186 -9.22 5.74 63.66
C ASP A 186 -10.63 5.11 63.84
N HIS A 187 -11.47 5.12 62.80
CA HIS A 187 -12.85 4.65 62.92
C HIS A 187 -13.45 4.02 61.66
N ILE A 188 -14.57 3.33 61.89
CA ILE A 188 -15.44 2.74 60.88
C ILE A 188 -16.76 3.54 60.86
N VAL A 189 -17.16 4.04 59.69
CA VAL A 189 -18.49 4.66 59.51
C VAL A 189 -19.49 3.60 59.08
N VAL A 190 -20.62 3.49 59.79
CA VAL A 190 -21.68 2.52 59.52
C VAL A 190 -22.86 3.21 58.85
N LEU A 191 -23.27 2.68 57.70
CA LEU A 191 -24.31 3.22 56.84
C LEU A 191 -25.52 2.28 56.75
N ASP A 192 -26.72 2.86 56.86
CA ASP A 192 -27.98 2.29 56.40
C ASP A 192 -28.34 2.93 55.05
N GLY A 193 -28.18 2.18 53.97
CA GLY A 193 -28.18 2.73 52.61
C GLY A 193 -27.15 3.84 52.45
N THR A 194 -27.60 5.07 52.15
CA THR A 194 -26.72 6.24 51.97
C THR A 194 -26.58 7.11 53.22
N LYS A 195 -27.08 6.67 54.39
CA LYS A 195 -27.15 7.47 55.61
C LYS A 195 -26.30 6.86 56.72
N GLU A 196 -25.40 7.65 57.30
CA GLU A 196 -24.69 7.30 58.54
C GLU A 196 -25.66 7.06 59.70
N ILE A 197 -25.40 6.01 60.47
CA ILE A 197 -26.16 5.61 61.66
C ILE A 197 -25.29 5.44 62.92
N GLU A 198 -24.02 5.09 62.77
CA GLU A 198 -23.08 4.82 63.87
C GLU A 198 -21.63 5.02 63.39
N THR A 199 -20.75 5.43 64.31
CA THR A 199 -19.31 5.52 64.10
C THR A 199 -18.60 4.63 65.13
N ILE A 200 -17.81 3.65 64.69
CA ILE A 200 -17.13 2.68 65.57
C ILE A 200 -15.63 3.00 65.62
N ASN A 201 -15.15 3.50 66.75
CA ASN A 201 -13.71 3.74 66.96
C ASN A 201 -12.95 2.42 67.04
N VAL A 202 -11.83 2.31 66.33
CA VAL A 202 -10.92 1.15 66.36
C VAL A 202 -9.60 1.48 67.07
N ALA A 203 -8.87 0.44 67.49
CA ALA A 203 -7.67 0.59 68.31
C ALA A 203 -6.42 1.08 67.54
N LEU A 204 -6.44 1.06 66.21
CA LEU A 204 -5.38 1.49 65.28
C LEU A 204 -6.00 1.90 63.93
N PRO A 205 -5.30 2.68 63.07
CA PRO A 205 -5.75 3.04 61.73
C PRO A 205 -6.22 1.84 60.89
N PRO A 206 -7.48 1.81 60.42
CA PRO A 206 -8.02 0.70 59.63
C PRO A 206 -7.77 0.89 58.13
N SER A 207 -7.14 -0.10 57.47
CA SER A 207 -7.07 -0.15 56.00
C SER A 207 -8.12 -1.11 55.41
N MET A 208 -7.74 -2.34 55.03
CA MET A 208 -8.67 -3.29 54.40
C MET A 208 -9.37 -4.16 55.47
N GLY A 209 -10.48 -4.83 55.12
CA GLY A 209 -11.07 -5.81 56.03
C GLY A 209 -11.94 -6.90 55.38
N ILE A 210 -12.32 -7.87 56.22
CA ILE A 210 -13.27 -8.94 55.86
C ILE A 210 -14.14 -9.29 57.07
N ILE A 211 -15.43 -9.57 56.84
CA ILE A 211 -16.37 -9.94 57.91
C ILE A 211 -16.78 -11.41 57.78
N ILE A 212 -16.51 -12.20 58.83
CA ILE A 212 -16.78 -13.64 58.89
C ILE A 212 -17.44 -13.92 60.25
N ASN A 213 -18.66 -14.47 60.25
CA ASN A 213 -19.37 -14.90 61.47
C ASN A 213 -19.43 -13.82 62.58
N ASN A 214 -19.85 -12.59 62.25
CA ASN A 214 -19.84 -11.39 63.10
C ASN A 214 -18.45 -10.95 63.65
N LEU A 215 -17.34 -11.50 63.15
CA LEU A 215 -15.99 -11.01 63.37
C LEU A 215 -15.52 -10.23 62.13
N MET A 216 -15.26 -8.94 62.30
CA MET A 216 -14.56 -8.14 61.30
C MET A 216 -13.06 -8.21 61.58
N TYR A 217 -12.29 -8.73 60.64
CA TYR A 217 -10.82 -8.69 60.62
C TYR A 217 -10.41 -7.46 59.82
N ILE A 218 -9.57 -6.61 60.38
CA ILE A 218 -9.16 -5.33 59.80
C ILE A 218 -7.64 -5.24 59.85
N SER A 219 -6.98 -4.93 58.73
CA SER A 219 -5.55 -4.72 58.69
C SER A 219 -5.20 -3.29 59.13
N SER A 220 -4.07 -3.14 59.84
CA SER A 220 -3.51 -1.82 60.17
C SER A 220 -2.10 -1.72 59.60
N PHE A 221 -2.05 -1.20 58.37
CA PHE A 221 -0.91 -1.33 57.47
C PHE A 221 0.40 -0.74 58.03
N ASP A 222 0.39 0.49 58.56
CA ASP A 222 1.64 1.07 59.10
C ASP A 222 2.05 0.47 60.47
N TYR A 223 1.21 -0.37 61.09
CA TYR A 223 1.34 -0.77 62.50
C TYR A 223 1.70 -2.24 62.73
N SER A 224 1.59 -3.11 61.73
CA SER A 224 1.90 -4.56 61.84
C SER A 224 0.97 -5.33 62.80
N TYR A 225 -0.31 -4.97 62.80
CA TYR A 225 -1.37 -5.69 63.51
C TYR A 225 -2.61 -5.92 62.62
N VAL A 226 -3.38 -6.94 62.98
CA VAL A 226 -4.80 -7.08 62.61
C VAL A 226 -5.67 -6.80 63.83
N ILE A 227 -6.72 -6.02 63.64
CA ILE A 227 -7.79 -5.80 64.62
C ILE A 227 -8.91 -6.79 64.33
N VAL A 228 -9.31 -7.60 65.31
CA VAL A 228 -10.53 -8.42 65.23
C VAL A 228 -11.60 -7.80 66.10
N LEU A 229 -12.59 -7.16 65.46
CA LEU A 229 -13.75 -6.53 66.06
C LEU A 229 -14.94 -7.50 66.02
N ASN A 230 -15.47 -7.87 67.19
CA ASN A 230 -16.72 -8.62 67.27
C ASN A 230 -17.92 -7.66 67.20
N LEU A 231 -18.64 -7.68 66.07
CA LEU A 231 -19.74 -6.75 65.75
C LEU A 231 -20.97 -6.90 66.67
N THR A 232 -21.05 -7.97 67.49
CA THR A 232 -22.16 -8.20 68.44
C THR A 232 -21.85 -7.69 69.85
N SER A 233 -20.59 -7.50 70.21
CA SER A 233 -20.16 -7.12 71.57
C SER A 233 -19.27 -5.88 71.64
N GLY A 234 -18.86 -5.33 70.49
CA GLY A 234 -17.89 -4.23 70.41
C GLY A 234 -16.47 -4.62 70.83
N LYS A 235 -16.24 -5.88 71.24
CA LYS A 235 -14.92 -6.34 71.71
C LYS A 235 -13.93 -6.36 70.56
N GLN A 236 -12.84 -5.61 70.71
CA GLN A 236 -11.67 -5.68 69.83
C GLN A 236 -10.58 -6.57 70.41
N THR A 237 -9.82 -7.24 69.55
CA THR A 237 -8.65 -8.06 69.88
C THR A 237 -7.54 -7.76 68.87
N LEU A 238 -6.36 -7.33 69.33
CA LEU A 238 -5.21 -7.09 68.45
C LEU A 238 -4.40 -8.39 68.27
N ILE A 239 -4.11 -8.72 67.02
CA ILE A 239 -3.30 -9.86 66.59
C ILE A 239 -1.99 -9.31 66.01
N PRO A 240 -0.81 -9.62 66.58
CA PRO A 240 0.48 -9.23 66.00
C PRO A 240 0.74 -9.95 64.68
N THR A 241 1.26 -9.22 63.68
CA THR A 241 1.61 -9.74 62.34
C THR A 241 2.99 -9.21 61.91
N GLY A 242 3.44 -9.59 60.72
CA GLY A 242 4.60 -8.99 60.07
C GLY A 242 4.33 -7.61 59.47
N ASN A 243 5.36 -7.03 58.84
CA ASN A 243 5.34 -5.68 58.29
C ASN A 243 4.27 -5.51 57.19
N ASN A 244 3.50 -4.43 57.32
CA ASN A 244 2.48 -4.01 56.36
C ASN A 244 1.44 -5.10 56.03
N PRO A 245 0.65 -5.52 57.03
CA PRO A 245 -0.51 -6.38 56.80
C PRO A 245 -1.50 -5.65 55.89
N TYR A 246 -2.04 -6.35 54.88
CA TYR A 246 -2.85 -5.69 53.86
C TYR A 246 -4.18 -6.41 53.53
N PHE A 247 -4.23 -7.30 52.54
CA PHE A 247 -5.48 -7.94 52.08
C PHE A 247 -5.76 -9.29 52.74
N PHE A 248 -7.04 -9.70 52.73
CA PHE A 248 -7.53 -10.91 53.39
C PHE A 248 -8.27 -11.86 52.43
N ALA A 249 -8.01 -13.16 52.57
CA ALA A 249 -8.84 -14.23 52.02
C ALA A 249 -9.39 -15.13 53.15
N TYR A 250 -10.55 -15.74 52.93
CA TYR A 250 -11.15 -16.71 53.85
C TYR A 250 -11.33 -18.07 53.18
N ASP A 251 -10.85 -19.12 53.84
CA ASP A 251 -11.04 -20.51 53.43
C ASP A 251 -12.24 -21.10 54.22
N PRO A 252 -13.39 -21.36 53.58
CA PRO A 252 -14.57 -21.87 54.25
C PRO A 252 -14.48 -23.37 54.62
N ASP A 253 -13.54 -24.12 54.05
CA ASP A 253 -13.42 -25.57 54.27
C ASP A 253 -12.60 -25.89 55.54
N ASN A 254 -11.70 -25.00 55.96
CA ASN A 254 -10.96 -25.12 57.23
C ASN A 254 -11.16 -23.95 58.22
N GLY A 255 -11.82 -22.87 57.81
CA GLY A 255 -12.12 -21.72 58.66
C GLY A 255 -10.96 -20.74 58.88
N ASN A 256 -9.86 -20.86 58.14
CA ASN A 256 -8.71 -19.98 58.27
C ASN A 256 -8.90 -18.66 57.49
N VAL A 257 -8.33 -17.59 58.05
CA VAL A 257 -8.17 -16.30 57.40
C VAL A 257 -6.70 -16.15 56.99
N TYR A 258 -6.45 -15.87 55.72
CA TYR A 258 -5.12 -15.66 55.15
C TYR A 258 -4.92 -14.17 54.92
N LEU A 259 -3.78 -13.63 55.32
CA LEU A 259 -3.45 -12.19 55.29
C LEU A 259 -2.15 -11.97 54.51
N THR A 260 -2.12 -11.05 53.54
CA THR A 260 -0.87 -10.61 52.92
C THR A 260 -0.07 -9.69 53.84
N GLU A 261 1.23 -9.95 53.98
CA GLU A 261 2.18 -9.08 54.68
C GLU A 261 3.08 -8.41 53.62
N PHE A 262 2.58 -7.35 53.01
CA PHE A 262 3.16 -6.66 51.85
C PHE A 262 4.64 -6.30 52.07
N GLY A 263 4.96 -5.73 53.23
CA GLY A 263 6.30 -5.26 53.58
C GLY A 263 7.23 -6.37 54.09
N ALA A 264 6.69 -7.55 54.42
CA ALA A 264 7.46 -8.71 54.86
C ALA A 264 7.71 -9.75 53.75
N GLY A 265 6.91 -9.73 52.68
CA GLY A 265 6.98 -10.70 51.59
C GLY A 265 6.35 -12.06 51.93
N LYS A 266 5.22 -12.05 52.66
CA LYS A 266 4.66 -13.25 53.30
C LYS A 266 3.14 -13.30 53.32
N ILE A 267 2.61 -14.46 53.71
CA ILE A 267 1.24 -14.66 54.16
C ILE A 267 1.22 -15.12 55.62
N ALA A 268 0.43 -14.46 56.46
CA ALA A 268 0.03 -14.97 57.77
C ALA A 268 -1.27 -15.78 57.66
N VAL A 269 -1.37 -16.86 58.42
CA VAL A 269 -2.57 -17.69 58.55
C VAL A 269 -3.13 -17.50 59.94
N ILE A 270 -4.37 -17.05 60.05
CA ILE A 270 -5.07 -16.70 61.28
C ILE A 270 -6.25 -17.67 61.47
N HIS A 271 -6.43 -18.16 62.70
CA HIS A 271 -7.61 -18.93 63.11
C HIS A 271 -8.20 -18.31 64.38
N ASP A 272 -9.49 -17.99 64.37
CA ASP A 272 -10.23 -17.15 65.34
C ASP A 272 -9.56 -15.79 65.65
N THR A 273 -8.53 -15.82 66.49
CA THR A 273 -7.85 -14.65 67.08
C THR A 273 -6.34 -14.87 67.24
N LYS A 274 -5.77 -15.82 66.48
CA LYS A 274 -4.36 -16.22 66.61
C LYS A 274 -3.74 -16.48 65.24
N VAL A 275 -2.52 -15.98 65.01
CA VAL A 275 -1.67 -16.48 63.93
C VAL A 275 -1.27 -17.93 64.24
N ILE A 276 -1.57 -18.85 63.33
CA ILE A 276 -1.20 -20.27 63.40
C ILE A 276 -0.07 -20.65 62.44
N GLY A 277 0.25 -19.79 61.47
CA GLY A 277 1.37 -19.96 60.55
C GLY A 277 1.75 -18.64 59.86
N ASN A 278 2.98 -18.55 59.35
CA ASN A 278 3.49 -17.38 58.63
C ASN A 278 4.54 -17.87 57.61
N TYR A 279 4.33 -17.57 56.32
CA TYR A 279 5.02 -18.23 55.20
C TYR A 279 5.53 -17.19 54.19
N SER A 280 6.82 -17.21 53.87
CA SER A 280 7.38 -16.40 52.79
C SER A 280 6.95 -16.93 51.42
N ILE A 281 6.46 -16.03 50.55
CA ILE A 281 5.86 -16.40 49.26
C ILE A 281 6.29 -15.54 48.06
N GLY A 282 6.97 -14.41 48.27
CA GLY A 282 7.40 -13.50 47.20
C GLY A 282 7.57 -12.07 47.70
N SER A 283 8.03 -11.16 46.84
CA SER A 283 8.11 -9.73 47.16
C SER A 283 6.73 -9.08 47.03
N GLN A 284 6.34 -8.28 48.03
CA GLN A 284 5.17 -7.41 47.99
C GLN A 284 3.88 -8.12 47.53
N PRO A 285 3.37 -9.09 48.31
CA PRO A 285 2.03 -9.65 48.10
C PRO A 285 0.98 -8.53 48.29
N ALA A 286 0.36 -8.09 47.20
CA ALA A 286 -0.61 -6.99 47.22
C ALA A 286 -1.99 -7.51 47.62
N ASP A 287 -2.48 -8.57 46.98
CA ASP A 287 -3.85 -9.06 47.13
C ASP A 287 -3.89 -10.61 47.19
N ILE A 288 -4.98 -11.17 47.72
CA ILE A 288 -5.20 -12.60 47.89
C ILE A 288 -6.70 -12.95 47.86
N ILE A 289 -7.08 -13.98 47.10
CA ILE A 289 -8.42 -14.58 47.16
C ILE A 289 -8.38 -16.10 47.29
N TYR A 290 -9.43 -16.67 47.88
CA TYR A 290 -9.67 -18.10 47.92
C TYR A 290 -10.65 -18.50 46.81
N PHE A 291 -10.29 -19.47 45.97
CA PHE A 291 -11.13 -19.96 44.88
C PHE A 291 -10.80 -21.43 44.53
N ASN A 292 -11.81 -22.27 44.30
CA ASN A 292 -11.65 -23.67 43.89
C ASN A 292 -10.61 -24.50 44.68
N GLY A 293 -10.52 -24.28 46.01
CA GLY A 293 -9.60 -25.01 46.89
C GLY A 293 -8.16 -24.50 46.90
N LEU A 294 -7.87 -23.36 46.26
CA LEU A 294 -6.56 -22.71 46.19
C LEU A 294 -6.62 -21.24 46.62
N LEU A 295 -5.49 -20.72 47.10
CA LEU A 295 -5.28 -19.30 47.36
C LEU A 295 -4.52 -18.68 46.19
N TYR A 296 -5.12 -17.73 45.49
CA TYR A 296 -4.46 -16.99 44.42
C TYR A 296 -3.93 -15.68 44.99
N VAL A 297 -2.62 -15.46 44.84
CA VAL A 297 -1.88 -14.36 45.45
C VAL A 297 -1.25 -13.51 44.37
N VAL A 298 -1.47 -12.20 44.45
CA VAL A 298 -0.87 -11.20 43.57
C VAL A 298 0.47 -10.75 44.17
N LEU A 299 1.58 -11.05 43.50
CA LEU A 299 2.93 -10.68 43.91
C LEU A 299 3.40 -9.46 43.10
N TYR A 300 2.96 -8.27 43.53
CA TYR A 300 3.28 -6.99 42.88
C TYR A 300 4.79 -6.77 42.70
N GLY A 301 5.59 -7.18 43.69
CA GLY A 301 7.05 -7.04 43.67
C GLY A 301 7.79 -8.09 42.84
N ASN A 302 7.09 -9.11 42.32
CA ASN A 302 7.63 -10.17 41.45
C ASN A 302 7.11 -10.07 39.99
N ASN A 303 6.14 -9.20 39.70
CA ASN A 303 5.32 -9.25 38.47
C ASN A 303 4.64 -10.63 38.26
N GLU A 304 4.21 -11.27 39.35
CA GLU A 304 3.82 -12.69 39.36
C GLU A 304 2.46 -12.91 40.05
N ILE A 305 1.75 -13.95 39.63
CA ILE A 305 0.56 -14.48 40.31
C ILE A 305 0.85 -15.93 40.66
N VAL A 306 0.59 -16.33 41.91
CA VAL A 306 0.79 -17.72 42.38
C VAL A 306 -0.49 -18.30 42.96
N ALA A 307 -0.79 -19.54 42.61
CA ALA A 307 -1.85 -20.33 43.22
C ALA A 307 -1.23 -21.29 44.25
N LEU A 308 -1.61 -21.17 45.52
CA LEU A 308 -1.06 -21.92 46.64
C LEU A 308 -2.09 -22.93 47.18
N ASN A 309 -1.63 -24.11 47.59
CA ASN A 309 -2.46 -25.07 48.32
C ASN A 309 -2.60 -24.63 49.80
N PRO A 310 -3.82 -24.36 50.33
CA PRO A 310 -4.02 -23.81 51.67
C PRO A 310 -3.50 -24.70 52.82
N ASN A 311 -3.34 -26.01 52.57
CA ASN A 311 -2.97 -27.00 53.58
C ASN A 311 -1.47 -27.05 53.89
N ASN A 312 -0.62 -26.56 52.97
CA ASN A 312 0.84 -26.64 53.08
C ASN A 312 1.58 -25.42 52.52
N MET A 313 0.87 -24.45 51.94
CA MET A 313 1.38 -23.25 51.27
C MET A 313 2.37 -23.53 50.12
N SER A 314 2.31 -24.72 49.50
CA SER A 314 3.10 -24.98 48.29
C SER A 314 2.46 -24.35 47.06
N VAL A 315 3.28 -23.72 46.20
CA VAL A 315 2.87 -23.29 44.86
C VAL A 315 2.38 -24.50 44.06
N VAL A 316 1.20 -24.36 43.46
CA VAL A 316 0.54 -25.33 42.57
C VAL A 316 0.61 -24.84 41.12
N TYR A 317 0.35 -23.54 40.91
CA TYR A 317 0.52 -22.85 39.64
C TYR A 317 1.21 -21.50 39.88
N SER A 318 1.98 -21.02 38.91
CA SER A 318 2.67 -19.73 38.93
C SER A 318 2.67 -19.13 37.53
N MET A 319 2.42 -17.83 37.43
CA MET A 319 2.47 -17.07 36.18
C MET A 319 3.21 -15.76 36.41
N THR A 320 4.39 -15.61 35.78
CA THR A 320 5.03 -14.30 35.59
C THR A 320 4.36 -13.59 34.41
N LEU A 321 4.11 -12.29 34.55
CA LEU A 321 3.50 -11.45 33.53
C LEU A 321 4.62 -10.74 32.77
N THR A 322 4.91 -11.19 31.54
CA THR A 322 6.17 -10.91 30.83
C THR A 322 6.04 -9.91 29.69
N THR A 323 7.16 -9.22 29.43
CA THR A 323 7.58 -8.60 28.15
C THR A 323 6.55 -7.78 27.36
N THR A 324 6.77 -6.46 27.31
CA THR A 324 6.47 -5.68 26.10
C THR A 324 7.75 -5.01 25.64
N TYR A 325 8.18 -5.30 24.40
CA TYR A 325 9.13 -4.44 23.71
C TYR A 325 8.45 -3.09 23.43
N THR A 326 9.23 -2.00 23.45
CA THR A 326 8.67 -0.65 23.28
C THR A 326 9.30 0.19 22.16
N ASP A 327 10.52 -0.14 21.72
CA ASP A 327 11.24 0.49 20.61
C ASP A 327 12.48 -0.39 20.28
N ALA A 328 12.96 -0.37 19.03
CA ALA A 328 14.09 -1.18 18.56
C ALA A 328 14.95 -0.48 17.48
N ILE A 329 16.25 -0.37 17.72
CA ILE A 329 17.21 0.18 16.74
C ILE A 329 18.28 -0.83 16.32
N ALA A 330 18.70 -0.75 15.06
CA ALA A 330 19.89 -1.43 14.56
C ALA A 330 21.12 -0.50 14.63
N TYR A 331 22.19 -0.94 15.30
CA TYR A 331 23.48 -0.24 15.32
C TYR A 331 24.66 -1.21 15.46
N ASP A 332 25.77 -0.92 14.76
CA ASP A 332 27.02 -1.70 14.70
C ASP A 332 26.83 -3.23 14.82
N SER A 333 26.22 -3.82 13.79
CA SER A 333 25.94 -5.26 13.66
C SER A 333 25.05 -5.88 14.76
N SER A 334 24.43 -5.07 15.62
CA SER A 334 23.50 -5.47 16.67
C SER A 334 22.11 -4.84 16.46
N VAL A 335 21.08 -5.44 17.04
CA VAL A 335 19.80 -4.78 17.34
C VAL A 335 19.72 -4.55 18.86
N TYR A 336 19.22 -3.40 19.27
CA TYR A 336 18.98 -3.04 20.67
C TYR A 336 17.49 -2.79 20.86
N VAL A 337 16.89 -3.43 21.87
CA VAL A 337 15.44 -3.42 22.11
C VAL A 337 15.18 -2.98 23.55
N THR A 338 14.22 -2.08 23.74
CA THR A 338 13.78 -1.64 25.08
C THR A 338 12.68 -2.56 25.60
N GLU A 339 12.81 -3.05 26.84
CA GLU A 339 11.76 -3.76 27.56
C GLU A 339 11.29 -2.96 28.77
N TYR A 340 10.23 -2.18 28.57
CA TYR A 340 9.72 -1.22 29.55
C TYR A 340 9.41 -1.84 30.92
N TYR A 341 8.58 -2.89 30.99
CA TYR A 341 8.13 -3.46 32.28
C TYR A 341 9.17 -4.34 32.97
N ASN A 342 10.13 -4.90 32.22
CA ASN A 342 11.27 -5.62 32.78
C ASN A 342 12.41 -4.68 33.20
N ASN A 343 12.31 -3.37 32.91
CA ASN A 343 13.34 -2.37 33.15
C ASN A 343 14.70 -2.75 32.53
N ARG A 344 14.72 -3.39 31.35
CA ARG A 344 15.97 -3.86 30.73
C ARG A 344 16.09 -3.49 29.26
N ILE A 345 17.32 -3.53 28.74
CA ILE A 345 17.63 -3.42 27.31
C ILE A 345 18.32 -4.70 26.88
N VAL A 346 17.86 -5.28 25.78
CA VAL A 346 18.45 -6.47 25.17
C VAL A 346 19.20 -6.07 23.89
N GLN A 347 20.46 -6.46 23.80
CA GLN A 347 21.30 -6.38 22.61
C GLN A 347 21.38 -7.76 21.95
N ILE A 348 20.88 -7.87 20.73
CA ILE A 348 20.85 -9.10 19.93
C ILE A 348 21.88 -8.96 18.80
N ASN A 349 22.86 -9.86 18.73
CA ASN A 349 23.85 -9.87 17.65
C ASN A 349 24.32 -11.30 17.29
N SER A 350 25.27 -11.42 16.36
CA SER A 350 25.78 -12.71 15.87
C SER A 350 26.51 -13.57 16.90
N SER A 351 26.83 -13.02 18.08
CA SER A 351 27.43 -13.74 19.21
C SER A 351 26.39 -14.20 20.25
N GLY A 352 25.11 -13.82 20.08
CA GLY A 352 24.01 -14.13 21.00
C GLY A 352 23.31 -12.88 21.52
N GLU A 353 22.61 -13.05 22.63
CA GLU A 353 21.88 -12.00 23.35
C GLU A 353 22.66 -11.56 24.59
N PHE A 354 22.63 -10.25 24.86
CA PHE A 354 23.26 -9.60 26.00
C PHE A 354 22.25 -8.62 26.61
N GLU A 355 22.24 -8.44 27.93
CA GLU A 355 21.27 -7.55 28.59
C GLU A 355 21.92 -6.58 29.58
N ILE A 356 21.25 -5.45 29.82
CA ILE A 356 21.44 -4.64 31.02
C ILE A 356 20.09 -4.38 31.70
N ASN A 357 20.01 -4.74 32.98
CA ASN A 357 18.93 -4.35 33.86
C ASN A 357 19.19 -2.93 34.41
N LEU A 358 18.16 -2.09 34.38
CA LEU A 358 18.19 -0.67 34.71
C LEU A 358 17.40 -0.39 35.99
N ASP A 359 17.65 0.76 36.61
CA ASP A 359 16.87 1.29 37.72
C ASP A 359 15.66 2.13 37.25
N SER A 360 15.18 1.89 36.02
CA SER A 360 13.97 2.50 35.46
C SER A 360 13.53 1.78 34.18
N ASN A 361 12.24 1.90 33.86
CA ASN A 361 11.62 1.45 32.62
C ASN A 361 12.16 2.21 31.39
N PRO A 362 12.85 1.56 30.45
CA PRO A 362 13.22 2.16 29.17
C PRO A 362 12.00 2.21 28.23
N TYR A 363 11.84 3.28 27.46
CA TYR A 363 10.73 3.44 26.50
C TYR A 363 11.25 3.49 25.06
N SER A 364 11.76 4.64 24.62
CA SER A 364 12.29 4.83 23.26
C SER A 364 13.81 4.86 23.25
N ILE A 365 14.43 4.47 22.14
CA ILE A 365 15.87 4.28 21.98
C ILE A 365 16.37 4.87 20.65
N THR A 366 17.49 5.58 20.69
CA THR A 366 18.15 6.10 19.49
C THR A 366 19.68 6.01 19.61
N GLU A 367 20.41 6.07 18.50
CA GLU A 367 21.87 6.18 18.50
C GLU A 367 22.32 7.54 17.94
N GLY A 368 23.36 8.09 18.55
CA GLY A 368 24.08 9.24 18.00
C GLY A 368 25.54 9.29 18.44
N ASN A 369 26.45 9.47 17.48
CA ASN A 369 27.91 9.58 17.70
C ASN A 369 28.55 8.39 18.45
N GLY A 370 27.99 7.19 18.35
CA GLY A 370 28.44 5.99 19.06
C GLY A 370 27.95 5.90 20.52
N ILE A 371 26.94 6.69 20.88
CA ILE A 371 26.23 6.60 22.17
C ILE A 371 24.79 6.20 21.89
N ILE A 372 24.30 5.22 22.65
CA ILE A 372 22.91 4.80 22.65
C ILE A 372 22.18 5.59 23.75
N TYR A 373 21.08 6.25 23.37
CA TYR A 373 20.29 7.11 24.24
C TYR A 373 18.91 6.49 24.44
N VAL A 374 18.50 6.32 25.70
CA VAL A 374 17.23 5.63 26.04
C VAL A 374 16.39 6.46 26.99
N THR A 375 15.15 6.75 26.64
CA THR A 375 14.23 7.50 27.51
C THR A 375 13.69 6.64 28.64
N CYS A 376 13.51 7.26 29.80
CA CYS A 376 12.99 6.59 31.00
C CYS A 376 11.93 7.50 31.67
N PRO A 377 10.65 7.43 31.24
CA PRO A 377 9.60 8.37 31.66
C PRO A 377 9.51 8.56 33.18
N ASN A 378 9.34 7.46 33.93
CA ASN A 378 9.03 7.50 35.36
C ASN A 378 10.18 8.07 36.21
N SER A 379 11.44 7.92 35.77
CA SER A 379 12.61 8.46 36.46
C SER A 379 13.10 9.80 35.90
N ASN A 380 12.40 10.40 34.94
CA ASN A 380 12.65 11.75 34.42
C ASN A 380 14.10 11.94 33.94
N ARG A 381 14.57 11.00 33.10
CA ARG A 381 15.91 11.02 32.49
C ARG A 381 15.94 10.30 31.13
N VAL A 382 16.97 10.63 30.36
CA VAL A 382 17.51 9.79 29.28
C VAL A 382 18.79 9.14 29.82
N ILE A 383 18.97 7.84 29.61
CA ILE A 383 20.18 7.08 29.95
C ILE A 383 21.12 7.10 28.74
N GLU A 384 22.41 7.32 28.99
CA GLU A 384 23.47 7.26 27.98
C GLU A 384 24.25 5.95 28.14
N LEU A 385 24.35 5.16 27.07
CA LEU A 385 24.93 3.81 27.05
C LEU A 385 26.01 3.69 25.96
N SER A 386 27.03 2.86 26.21
CA SER A 386 27.91 2.38 25.15
C SER A 386 27.20 1.30 24.29
N PRO A 387 27.71 1.02 23.07
CA PRO A 387 27.29 -0.15 22.26
C PRO A 387 27.57 -1.53 22.89
N THR A 388 28.14 -1.55 24.10
CA THR A 388 28.37 -2.76 24.92
C THR A 388 27.54 -2.69 26.21
N LEU A 389 26.39 -2.04 26.15
CA LEU A 389 25.41 -1.83 27.24
C LEU A 389 25.96 -1.22 28.54
N LYS A 390 27.11 -0.55 28.53
CA LYS A 390 27.66 0.09 29.73
C LYS A 390 27.11 1.50 29.89
N ILE A 391 26.51 1.80 31.05
CA ILE A 391 26.10 3.17 31.41
C ILE A 391 27.29 4.13 31.41
N LEU A 392 27.12 5.24 30.70
CA LEU A 392 28.05 6.36 30.54
C LEU A 392 27.59 7.59 31.34
N GLY A 393 26.29 7.86 31.38
CA GLY A 393 25.73 9.07 31.94
C GLY A 393 24.19 9.11 31.93
N TYR A 394 23.64 10.25 32.34
CA TYR A 394 22.20 10.50 32.42
C TYR A 394 21.90 11.97 32.11
N ILE A 395 20.93 12.22 31.23
CA ILE A 395 20.44 13.56 30.90
C ILE A 395 19.07 13.76 31.55
N LYS A 396 18.92 14.74 32.46
CA LYS A 396 17.62 15.00 33.08
C LYS A 396 16.66 15.68 32.09
N ILE A 397 15.50 15.06 31.86
CA ILE A 397 14.36 15.57 31.08
C ILE A 397 13.11 15.16 31.86
N ASP A 398 12.12 16.05 32.03
CA ASP A 398 10.89 15.68 32.74
C ASP A 398 9.94 14.92 31.79
N ASP A 399 9.40 13.78 32.23
CA ASP A 399 8.48 12.90 31.46
C ASP A 399 8.92 12.63 29.99
N PRO A 400 10.13 12.09 29.73
CA PRO A 400 10.64 11.85 28.37
C PRO A 400 10.02 10.59 27.74
N THR A 401 9.36 10.72 26.59
CA THR A 401 8.74 9.60 25.85
C THR A 401 9.56 9.16 24.64
N TRP A 402 9.33 9.69 23.44
CA TRP A 402 10.11 9.33 22.24
C TRP A 402 11.41 10.12 22.13
N ILE A 403 12.43 9.53 21.51
CA ILE A 403 13.71 10.19 21.24
C ILE A 403 14.22 9.91 19.82
N ILE A 404 14.79 10.94 19.18
CA ILE A 404 15.57 10.77 17.95
C ILE A 404 16.81 11.66 17.96
N TYR A 405 17.94 11.13 17.48
CA TYR A 405 19.15 11.89 17.23
C TYR A 405 19.16 12.44 15.80
N TYR A 406 19.43 13.74 15.64
CA TYR A 406 19.59 14.35 14.32
C TYR A 406 20.54 15.55 14.34
N ASN A 407 21.46 15.58 13.36
CA ASN A 407 22.35 16.70 13.08
C ASN A 407 23.13 17.25 14.31
N GLY A 408 23.52 16.37 15.24
CA GLY A 408 24.23 16.74 16.47
C GLY A 408 23.36 16.91 17.71
N TYR A 409 22.04 16.92 17.59
CA TYR A 409 21.09 17.19 18.69
C TYR A 409 20.23 15.96 18.97
N LEU A 410 19.81 15.78 20.23
CA LEU A 410 18.71 14.87 20.57
C LEU A 410 17.41 15.66 20.62
N TYR A 411 16.35 15.04 20.13
CA TYR A 411 14.99 15.55 20.13
C TYR A 411 14.13 14.59 20.95
N VAL A 412 13.62 15.05 22.10
CA VAL A 412 12.89 14.20 23.07
C VAL A 412 11.49 14.75 23.27
N THR A 413 10.45 13.97 22.98
CA THR A 413 9.06 14.37 23.28
C THR A 413 8.75 14.18 24.76
N SER A 414 7.77 14.94 25.26
CA SER A 414 7.24 14.75 26.61
C SER A 414 5.71 14.84 26.60
N TYR A 415 5.09 13.68 26.82
CA TYR A 415 3.68 13.44 26.53
C TYR A 415 2.75 14.26 27.43
N ASN A 416 2.95 14.21 28.74
CA ASN A 416 2.10 14.92 29.71
C ASN A 416 2.45 16.41 29.79
N LYS A 417 3.64 16.82 29.35
CA LYS A 417 4.04 18.24 29.30
C LYS A 417 3.62 18.94 28.02
N ASN A 418 3.39 18.20 26.92
CA ASN A 418 3.11 18.74 25.59
C ASN A 418 4.30 19.58 25.07
N LEU A 419 5.50 18.99 25.22
CA LEU A 419 6.78 19.62 24.88
C LEU A 419 7.63 18.72 23.98
N LEU A 420 8.48 19.37 23.20
CA LEU A 420 9.63 18.81 22.51
C LEU A 420 10.89 19.46 23.10
N TYR A 421 11.74 18.67 23.76
CA TYR A 421 13.05 19.08 24.23
C TYR A 421 14.09 18.90 23.11
N VAL A 422 14.82 19.98 22.80
CA VAL A 422 15.97 19.96 21.88
C VAL A 422 17.24 20.06 22.72
N ILE A 423 18.07 19.03 22.68
CA ILE A 423 19.25 18.86 23.55
C ILE A 423 20.51 18.98 22.68
N PRO A 424 21.33 20.05 22.84
CA PRO A 424 22.57 20.21 22.12
C PRO A 424 23.70 19.32 22.65
N PRO A 425 24.74 19.02 21.84
CA PRO A 425 25.84 18.14 22.24
C PRO A 425 26.81 18.80 23.25
N TYR A 426 26.63 20.08 23.54
CA TYR A 426 27.33 20.84 24.57
C TYR A 426 26.53 21.00 25.88
N GLY A 427 25.36 20.35 25.99
CA GLY A 427 24.55 20.30 27.20
C GLY A 427 23.57 21.46 27.40
N GLY A 428 22.63 21.26 28.32
CA GLY A 428 21.41 22.06 28.46
C GLY A 428 20.26 21.52 27.60
N ASN A 429 19.15 22.23 27.51
CA ASN A 429 18.06 21.93 26.58
C ASN A 429 17.27 23.21 26.19
N ILE A 430 16.48 23.11 25.13
CA ILE A 430 15.53 24.12 24.67
C ILE A 430 14.16 23.45 24.58
N THR A 431 13.13 24.02 25.20
CA THR A 431 11.76 23.50 25.16
C THR A 431 10.93 24.18 24.07
N ILE A 432 10.36 23.40 23.16
CA ILE A 432 9.40 23.83 22.14
C ILE A 432 8.01 23.29 22.54
N SER A 433 6.95 24.07 22.39
CA SER A 433 5.58 23.60 22.62
C SER A 433 5.05 22.80 21.43
N THR A 434 4.43 21.66 21.69
CA THR A 434 3.81 20.78 20.68
C THR A 434 2.28 20.89 20.73
N GLY A 435 1.57 20.05 19.98
CA GLY A 435 0.18 19.72 20.29
C GLY A 435 0.06 18.85 21.55
N LYS A 436 -1.14 18.35 21.82
CA LYS A 436 -1.42 17.52 23.00
C LYS A 436 -1.02 16.06 22.81
N GLY A 437 -0.33 15.50 23.81
CA GLY A 437 0.12 14.11 23.80
C GLY A 437 1.07 13.79 22.64
N PRO A 438 2.25 14.42 22.56
CA PRO A 438 3.28 14.07 21.57
C PRO A 438 3.74 12.62 21.76
N ASN A 439 3.41 11.75 20.80
CA ASN A 439 3.42 10.29 20.94
C ASN A 439 4.29 9.53 19.93
N TYR A 440 4.99 10.22 19.04
CA TYR A 440 6.03 9.68 18.14
C TYR A 440 6.87 10.84 17.60
N ILE A 441 8.09 10.55 17.14
CA ILE A 441 8.96 11.55 16.51
C ILE A 441 9.76 10.94 15.35
N THR A 442 9.93 11.70 14.27
CA THR A 442 10.75 11.31 13.11
C THR A 442 11.47 12.51 12.52
N VAL A 443 12.38 12.27 11.58
CA VAL A 443 12.98 13.31 10.74
C VAL A 443 12.72 13.01 9.27
N TYR A 444 12.19 14.01 8.55
CA TYR A 444 11.94 13.92 7.12
C TYR A 444 12.24 15.27 6.44
N ASN A 445 12.96 15.24 5.31
CA ASN A 445 13.41 16.45 4.58
C ASN A 445 14.11 17.52 5.46
N GLY A 446 14.71 17.12 6.57
CA GLY A 446 15.36 18.02 7.55
C GLY A 446 14.38 18.79 8.43
N GLU A 447 13.09 18.43 8.43
CA GLU A 447 12.11 18.82 9.43
C GLU A 447 11.99 17.71 10.49
N ILE A 448 11.88 18.10 11.77
CA ILE A 448 11.50 17.20 12.86
C ILE A 448 9.96 17.15 12.87
N ILE A 449 9.36 15.97 12.82
CA ILE A 449 7.90 15.80 12.81
C ILE A 449 7.48 14.99 14.03
N VAL A 450 6.57 15.54 14.83
CA VAL A 450 5.99 14.95 16.04
C VAL A 450 4.51 14.65 15.82
N THR A 451 4.02 13.48 16.26
CA THR A 451 2.57 13.16 16.26
C THR A 451 1.92 13.60 17.56
N ASP A 452 0.95 14.52 17.53
CA ASP A 452 0.23 14.97 18.72
C ASP A 452 -1.13 14.27 18.83
N GLN A 453 -1.10 13.03 19.31
CA GLN A 453 -2.19 12.06 19.32
C GLN A 453 -3.49 12.64 19.88
N LEU A 454 -3.44 13.33 21.03
CA LEU A 454 -4.61 13.86 21.74
C LEU A 454 -5.17 15.18 21.16
N SER A 455 -4.53 15.72 20.12
CA SER A 455 -4.99 16.93 19.42
C SER A 455 -5.22 16.72 17.92
N ASN A 456 -5.06 15.49 17.41
CA ASN A 456 -5.22 15.14 16.01
C ASN A 456 -4.41 16.07 15.08
N GLN A 457 -3.14 16.30 15.38
CA GLN A 457 -2.25 17.13 14.55
C GLN A 457 -0.82 16.59 14.51
N LEU A 458 -0.01 17.13 13.60
CA LEU A 458 1.45 17.00 13.62
C LEU A 458 2.08 18.35 13.97
N THR A 459 3.00 18.39 14.94
CA THR A 459 3.90 19.53 15.14
C THR A 459 5.18 19.29 14.32
N ILE A 460 5.50 20.23 13.45
CA ILE A 460 6.69 20.24 12.60
C ILE A 460 7.63 21.32 13.13
N TYR A 461 8.90 20.97 13.40
CA TYR A 461 9.93 21.87 13.88
C TYR A 461 11.16 21.87 12.96
N GLN A 462 11.59 23.05 12.53
CA GLN A 462 12.82 23.23 11.76
C GLN A 462 13.46 24.60 12.08
N ASN A 463 14.77 24.62 12.38
CA ASN A 463 15.57 25.85 12.54
C ASN A 463 14.96 26.92 13.47
N GLY A 464 14.30 26.51 14.55
CA GLY A 464 13.64 27.40 15.51
C GLY A 464 12.20 27.81 15.15
N VAL A 465 11.71 27.44 13.96
CA VAL A 465 10.33 27.66 13.51
C VAL A 465 9.49 26.42 13.80
N THR A 466 8.24 26.63 14.24
CA THR A 466 7.27 25.57 14.52
C THR A 466 6.01 25.78 13.68
N LYS A 467 5.44 24.70 13.13
CA LYS A 467 4.29 24.69 12.21
C LYS A 467 3.42 23.48 12.54
N ASN A 468 2.11 23.68 12.74
CA ASN A 468 1.19 22.57 13.04
C ASN A 468 0.34 22.22 11.81
N ILE A 469 0.11 20.91 11.59
CA ILE A 469 -0.77 20.36 10.55
C ILE A 469 -1.93 19.62 11.22
N ASN A 470 -3.15 20.13 11.10
CA ASN A 470 -4.34 19.46 11.62
C ASN A 470 -4.73 18.26 10.75
N LEU A 471 -5.10 17.15 11.39
CA LEU A 471 -5.55 15.90 10.79
C LEU A 471 -7.03 15.63 11.13
N SER A 472 -7.63 14.65 10.46
CA SER A 472 -9.01 14.22 10.70
C SER A 472 -9.15 13.01 11.65
N PHE A 473 -8.03 12.54 12.20
CA PHE A 473 -7.91 11.36 13.06
C PHE A 473 -6.68 11.51 13.98
N PRO A 474 -6.60 10.76 15.11
CA PRO A 474 -5.41 10.79 15.97
C PRO A 474 -4.23 10.09 15.28
N PRO A 475 -3.09 10.76 15.07
CA PRO A 475 -1.89 10.10 14.59
C PRO A 475 -1.22 9.31 15.72
N LEU A 476 -0.90 8.04 15.46
CA LEU A 476 -0.01 7.24 16.29
C LEU A 476 1.44 7.49 15.88
N SER A 477 1.74 7.33 14.59
CA SER A 477 3.09 7.40 14.01
C SER A 477 3.10 8.18 12.69
N VAL A 478 4.28 8.61 12.26
CA VAL A 478 4.51 9.28 10.97
C VAL A 478 5.90 8.99 10.44
N THR A 479 6.00 8.78 9.12
CA THR A 479 7.28 8.69 8.42
C THR A 479 7.17 9.29 7.02
N GLY A 480 8.29 9.62 6.39
CA GLY A 480 8.31 10.24 5.06
C GLY A 480 9.39 9.66 4.16
N TYR A 481 9.08 9.52 2.86
CA TYR A 481 10.00 8.98 1.87
C TYR A 481 9.69 9.48 0.45
N ASP A 482 10.73 9.79 -0.32
CA ASP A 482 10.70 10.47 -1.64
C ASP A 482 9.85 11.77 -1.64
N ASP A 483 8.56 11.67 -2.02
CA ASP A 483 7.59 12.77 -2.06
C ASP A 483 6.36 12.55 -1.15
N TYR A 484 6.37 11.46 -0.37
CA TYR A 484 5.22 10.91 0.34
C TYR A 484 5.40 10.95 1.86
N ILE A 485 4.37 11.38 2.56
CA ILE A 485 4.29 11.36 4.03
C ILE A 485 3.19 10.38 4.44
N TYR A 486 3.55 9.35 5.19
CA TYR A 486 2.67 8.30 5.67
C TYR A 486 2.35 8.60 7.13
N VAL A 487 1.09 8.90 7.42
CA VAL A 487 0.59 9.14 8.78
C VAL A 487 -0.30 7.97 9.17
N ILE A 488 0.04 7.29 10.25
CA ILE A 488 -0.63 6.06 10.69
C ILE A 488 -1.45 6.36 11.94
N GLY A 489 -2.68 5.87 11.96
CA GLY A 489 -3.58 5.91 13.12
C GLY A 489 -4.35 4.60 13.23
N ASN A 490 -5.07 4.39 14.34
CA ASN A 490 -5.60 3.09 14.77
C ASN A 490 -6.34 2.25 13.71
N ASP A 491 -6.99 2.88 12.72
CA ASP A 491 -7.80 2.21 11.68
C ASP A 491 -7.35 2.51 10.24
N ARG A 492 -6.26 3.29 10.05
CA ARG A 492 -5.84 3.77 8.71
C ARG A 492 -4.39 4.19 8.59
N ILE A 493 -3.85 4.01 7.39
CA ILE A 493 -2.67 4.71 6.88
C ILE A 493 -3.16 5.80 5.91
N ALA A 494 -2.91 7.07 6.22
CA ALA A 494 -3.19 8.20 5.35
C ALA A 494 -1.90 8.69 4.68
N ILE A 495 -1.89 8.72 3.35
CA ILE A 495 -0.70 9.06 2.54
C ILE A 495 -0.90 10.45 1.94
N TYR A 496 0.02 11.36 2.23
CA TYR A 496 0.03 12.75 1.79
C TYR A 496 1.23 13.03 0.88
N ASN A 497 1.20 14.14 0.14
CA ASN A 497 2.40 14.71 -0.47
C ASN A 497 3.16 15.63 0.50
N ASN A 498 4.35 16.09 0.09
CA ASN A 498 5.17 17.09 0.78
C ASN A 498 4.45 18.43 1.14
N ASN A 499 3.29 18.73 0.55
CA ASN A 499 2.46 19.90 0.90
C ASN A 499 1.29 19.55 1.84
N PHE A 500 1.28 18.36 2.45
CA PHE A 500 0.19 17.81 3.26
C PHE A 500 -1.18 17.79 2.53
N THR A 501 -1.16 17.65 1.20
CA THR A 501 -2.35 17.29 0.43
C THR A 501 -2.54 15.79 0.49
N LEU A 502 -3.71 15.32 0.93
CA LEU A 502 -4.04 13.90 1.01
C LEU A 502 -4.11 13.28 -0.39
N LEU A 503 -3.43 12.14 -0.58
CA LEU A 503 -3.35 11.40 -1.83
C LEU A 503 -4.13 10.07 -1.78
N ASN A 504 -4.00 9.33 -0.68
CA ASN A 504 -4.68 8.04 -0.48
C ASN A 504 -4.98 7.80 1.01
N VAL A 505 -5.97 6.95 1.31
CA VAL A 505 -6.22 6.41 2.66
C VAL A 505 -6.49 4.92 2.54
N ILE A 506 -5.66 4.13 3.22
CA ILE A 506 -5.76 2.67 3.28
C ILE A 506 -6.31 2.33 4.66
N TYR A 507 -7.53 1.79 4.69
CA TYR A 507 -8.21 1.40 5.92
C TYR A 507 -7.91 -0.07 6.25
N PHE A 508 -7.68 -0.35 7.52
CA PHE A 508 -7.56 -1.71 8.05
C PHE A 508 -8.53 -1.89 9.22
N THR A 509 -8.85 -3.14 9.56
CA THR A 509 -9.55 -3.39 10.83
C THR A 509 -8.57 -3.13 11.96
N PRO A 510 -8.84 -2.18 12.89
CA PRO A 510 -8.00 -2.02 14.07
C PRO A 510 -7.88 -3.35 14.78
N VAL A 511 -6.65 -3.78 15.08
CA VAL A 511 -6.48 -4.71 16.19
C VAL A 511 -6.86 -3.92 17.43
N ASN A 512 -7.94 -4.33 18.10
CA ASN A 512 -8.40 -3.69 19.34
C ASN A 512 -7.44 -4.05 20.48
N LEU A 513 -6.18 -3.61 20.40
CA LEU A 513 -5.25 -3.76 21.50
C LEU A 513 -5.74 -2.93 22.69
N PRO A 514 -5.71 -3.47 23.92
CA PRO A 514 -6.30 -2.81 25.10
C PRO A 514 -5.63 -1.53 25.63
N ILE A 515 -4.88 -0.80 24.80
CA ILE A 515 -3.86 0.14 25.28
C ILE A 515 -3.78 1.38 24.36
N PRO A 516 -3.76 2.63 24.87
CA PRO A 516 -3.54 3.86 24.10
C PRO A 516 -2.06 4.26 24.03
N ILE A 517 -1.21 3.47 24.70
CA ILE A 517 0.24 3.61 24.85
C ILE A 517 0.98 2.56 24.01
N LEU A 518 0.33 1.44 23.67
CA LEU A 518 0.94 0.24 23.07
C LEU A 518 -0.07 -0.45 22.11
N PRO A 519 -0.42 0.20 20.99
CA PRO A 519 0.07 -0.28 19.70
C PRO A 519 1.03 0.73 19.05
N PHE A 520 2.24 0.28 18.74
CA PHE A 520 3.21 1.06 17.97
C PHE A 520 3.16 0.68 16.50
N GLU A 521 2.35 1.46 15.76
CA GLU A 521 2.26 1.38 14.31
C GLU A 521 3.51 2.04 13.67
N GLU A 522 4.69 1.47 13.93
CA GLU A 522 5.98 2.00 13.50
C GLU A 522 6.13 1.99 11.97
N ALA A 523 6.87 2.98 11.45
CA ALA A 523 7.05 3.15 10.02
C ALA A 523 8.47 3.64 9.67
N LEU A 524 9.21 2.83 8.91
CA LEU A 524 10.59 3.09 8.54
C LEU A 524 10.85 3.02 7.03
N VAL A 525 11.96 3.62 6.60
CA VAL A 525 12.41 3.59 5.20
C VAL A 525 13.28 2.36 4.97
N TYR A 526 12.91 1.54 3.99
CA TYR A 526 13.66 0.33 3.64
C TYR A 526 13.65 0.10 2.13
N ASN A 527 14.85 0.06 1.52
CA ASN A 527 15.08 -0.32 0.12
C ASN A 527 14.14 0.40 -0.89
N ASN A 528 14.14 1.74 -0.85
CA ASN A 528 13.31 2.62 -1.68
C ASN A 528 11.80 2.32 -1.62
N SER A 529 11.35 1.92 -0.43
CA SER A 529 9.97 1.64 -0.03
C SER A 529 9.81 2.07 1.44
N VAL A 530 8.58 2.18 1.93
CA VAL A 530 8.29 2.37 3.36
C VAL A 530 7.70 1.07 3.90
N VAL A 531 8.23 0.59 5.02
CA VAL A 531 7.68 -0.55 5.76
C VAL A 531 6.88 0.02 6.92
N ILE A 532 5.63 -0.44 7.09
CA ILE A 532 4.70 0.02 8.12
C ILE A 532 4.16 -1.19 8.87
N ALA A 533 4.37 -1.22 10.18
CA ALA A 533 3.61 -2.06 11.09
C ALA A 533 2.21 -1.46 11.28
N TYR A 534 1.16 -2.26 11.14
CA TYR A 534 -0.20 -1.87 11.47
C TYR A 534 -0.97 -3.04 12.10
N GLY A 535 -1.00 -3.05 13.44
CA GLY A 535 -1.51 -4.13 14.27
C GLY A 535 -0.76 -5.44 14.01
N ASN A 536 -1.50 -6.47 13.60
CA ASN A 536 -0.97 -7.80 13.27
C ASN A 536 -0.42 -7.88 11.82
N ASN A 537 -0.13 -6.75 11.17
CA ASN A 537 0.30 -6.73 9.77
C ASN A 537 1.58 -5.92 9.59
N LEU A 538 2.40 -6.32 8.63
CA LEU A 538 3.52 -5.55 8.13
C LEU A 538 3.34 -5.30 6.63
N GLY A 539 2.98 -4.08 6.25
CA GLY A 539 2.85 -3.68 4.85
C GLY A 539 4.14 -3.05 4.32
N ILE A 540 4.42 -3.26 3.04
CA ILE A 540 5.49 -2.57 2.31
C ILE A 540 4.85 -1.71 1.23
N PHE A 541 5.14 -0.41 1.26
CA PHE A 541 4.51 0.63 0.47
C PHE A 541 5.50 1.30 -0.47
N LYS A 542 5.06 1.58 -1.70
CA LYS A 542 5.85 2.30 -2.71
C LYS A 542 5.01 3.40 -3.34
N GLY A 543 5.15 4.60 -2.78
CA GLY A 543 4.23 5.71 -3.02
C GLY A 543 2.85 5.39 -2.45
N VAL A 544 1.78 5.72 -3.18
CA VAL A 544 0.40 5.52 -2.71
C VAL A 544 -0.07 4.06 -2.66
N ASN A 545 0.75 3.11 -3.13
CA ASN A 545 0.39 1.69 -3.27
C ASN A 545 1.10 0.83 -2.23
N GLU A 546 0.35 -0.07 -1.58
CA GLU A 546 0.92 -1.25 -0.95
C GLU A 546 1.37 -2.24 -2.05
N ILE A 547 2.57 -2.81 -1.91
CA ILE A 547 3.15 -3.75 -2.89
C ILE A 547 3.28 -5.19 -2.36
N SER A 548 3.27 -5.36 -1.04
CA SER A 548 3.23 -6.66 -0.36
C SER A 548 2.89 -6.45 1.11
N SER A 549 2.24 -7.43 1.75
CA SER A 549 2.02 -7.42 3.20
C SER A 549 2.18 -8.81 3.82
N TYR A 550 2.57 -8.83 5.08
CA TYR A 550 2.73 -10.02 5.92
C TYR A 550 1.73 -9.95 7.08
N HIS A 551 1.12 -11.07 7.44
CA HIS A 551 0.20 -11.16 8.57
C HIS A 551 0.78 -12.05 9.66
N PHE A 552 0.61 -11.63 10.91
CA PHE A 552 1.16 -12.25 12.11
C PHE A 552 0.02 -12.69 13.04
N ASN A 553 0.25 -13.76 13.81
CA ASN A 553 -0.74 -14.21 14.81
C ASN A 553 -0.86 -13.22 15.99
N THR A 554 0.18 -12.42 16.20
CA THR A 554 0.35 -11.46 17.29
C THR A 554 0.62 -10.05 16.75
N THR A 555 0.48 -9.04 17.60
CA THR A 555 0.68 -7.64 17.20
C THR A 555 2.16 -7.28 17.11
N ILE A 556 2.51 -6.43 16.15
CA ILE A 556 3.86 -5.88 16.04
C ILE A 556 4.01 -4.72 17.04
N MET A 557 5.11 -4.74 17.79
CA MET A 557 5.46 -3.77 18.83
C MET A 557 6.58 -2.83 18.43
N SER A 558 7.46 -3.26 17.52
CA SER A 558 8.49 -2.42 16.91
C SER A 558 9.07 -3.12 15.67
N ILE A 559 9.64 -2.35 14.75
CA ILE A 559 10.34 -2.84 13.56
C ILE A 559 11.68 -2.14 13.39
N THR A 560 12.73 -2.91 13.08
CA THR A 560 14.03 -2.34 12.74
C THR A 560 14.66 -3.07 11.57
N THR A 561 15.72 -2.51 10.98
CA THR A 561 16.39 -3.12 9.81
C THR A 561 17.89 -3.25 9.99
N LEU A 562 18.39 -4.47 9.86
CA LEU A 562 19.82 -4.79 9.98
C LEU A 562 20.23 -5.74 8.85
N ASN A 563 21.37 -5.46 8.22
CA ASN A 563 21.96 -6.27 7.14
C ASN A 563 21.02 -6.58 5.95
N GLY A 564 19.99 -5.75 5.73
CA GLY A 564 19.01 -5.90 4.67
C GLY A 564 17.81 -6.80 5.00
N ASN A 565 17.70 -7.29 6.24
CA ASN A 565 16.49 -7.96 6.75
C ASN A 565 15.65 -6.98 7.58
N ILE A 566 14.34 -7.26 7.69
CA ILE A 566 13.45 -6.57 8.64
C ILE A 566 13.33 -7.46 9.87
N TYR A 567 13.56 -6.88 11.04
CA TYR A 567 13.38 -7.52 12.35
C TYR A 567 12.07 -7.00 12.91
N VAL A 568 11.14 -7.91 13.18
CA VAL A 568 9.81 -7.62 13.72
C VAL A 568 9.75 -8.11 15.17
N PHE A 569 9.36 -7.23 16.08
CA PHE A 569 9.27 -7.50 17.52
C PHE A 569 7.81 -7.62 17.94
N SER A 570 7.49 -8.61 18.78
CA SER A 570 6.15 -8.86 19.32
C SER A 570 6.17 -9.02 20.85
N PRO A 571 5.03 -8.98 21.56
CA PRO A 571 5.00 -9.15 23.01
C PRO A 571 5.43 -10.56 23.46
N GLU A 572 5.24 -11.57 22.60
CA GLU A 572 5.56 -12.99 22.80
C GLU A 572 7.07 -13.30 22.69
N SER A 573 7.93 -12.26 22.67
CA SER A 573 9.39 -12.37 22.51
C SER A 573 9.88 -12.99 21.19
N GLU A 574 8.99 -13.27 20.22
CA GLU A 574 9.39 -13.77 18.90
C GLU A 574 9.99 -12.65 18.02
N VAL A 575 11.30 -12.70 17.81
CA VAL A 575 12.00 -11.86 16.83
C VAL A 575 11.86 -12.48 15.43
N VAL A 576 10.84 -12.06 14.68
CA VAL A 576 10.62 -12.57 13.33
C VAL A 576 11.52 -11.83 12.35
N ILE A 577 12.54 -12.53 11.86
CA ILE A 577 13.46 -12.02 10.83
C ILE A 577 12.85 -12.27 9.45
N LEU A 578 12.19 -11.26 8.87
CA LEU A 578 11.81 -11.28 7.46
C LEU A 578 13.06 -11.04 6.61
N GLN A 579 13.47 -12.09 5.89
CA GLN A 579 14.55 -11.98 4.92
C GLN A 579 14.14 -11.07 3.76
N LYS A 580 15.12 -10.35 3.21
CA LYS A 580 15.00 -9.48 2.04
C LYS A 580 14.06 -10.08 0.95
N PRO A 581 12.96 -9.41 0.59
CA PRO A 581 12.16 -9.79 -0.59
C PRO A 581 13.06 -9.85 -1.82
N PRO A 582 13.07 -10.95 -2.59
CA PRO A 582 13.99 -11.08 -3.71
C PRO A 582 13.65 -10.02 -4.77
N VAL A 583 14.70 -9.36 -5.26
CA VAL A 583 14.58 -8.30 -6.27
C VAL A 583 14.93 -8.89 -7.62
N TYR A 584 13.98 -8.84 -8.53
CA TYR A 584 14.09 -9.37 -9.88
C TYR A 584 14.13 -8.25 -10.90
N SER A 585 14.90 -8.46 -11.97
CA SER A 585 14.94 -7.54 -13.10
C SER A 585 13.86 -7.93 -14.12
N LEU A 586 12.92 -7.01 -14.35
CA LEU A 586 11.98 -7.05 -15.45
C LEU A 586 12.54 -6.22 -16.61
N VAL A 587 12.94 -6.90 -17.68
CA VAL A 587 13.43 -6.28 -18.92
C VAL A 587 12.31 -6.30 -19.94
N ILE A 588 11.96 -5.15 -20.50
CA ILE A 588 11.05 -5.05 -21.65
C ILE A 588 11.89 -4.65 -22.86
N HIS A 589 11.88 -5.49 -23.89
CA HIS A 589 12.62 -5.30 -25.13
C HIS A 589 11.60 -4.95 -26.23
N GLU A 590 11.75 -3.80 -26.90
CA GLU A 590 10.94 -3.50 -28.08
C GLU A 590 11.57 -4.06 -29.34
N GLU A 591 10.72 -4.46 -30.27
CA GLU A 591 11.10 -4.78 -31.63
C GLU A 591 10.15 -4.07 -32.60
N GLY A 592 10.67 -3.56 -33.71
CA GLY A 592 9.87 -3.01 -34.80
C GLY A 592 9.61 -1.50 -34.76
N LEU A 593 10.04 -0.77 -33.73
CA LEU A 593 10.01 0.69 -33.75
C LEU A 593 11.23 1.29 -34.50
N PRO A 594 11.08 2.44 -35.17
CA PRO A 594 12.22 3.23 -35.64
C PRO A 594 13.08 3.72 -34.46
N LYS A 595 14.41 3.66 -34.62
CA LYS A 595 15.35 4.12 -33.58
C LYS A 595 15.06 5.56 -33.15
N GLY A 596 14.81 5.75 -31.85
CA GLY A 596 14.49 7.05 -31.26
C GLY A 596 13.00 7.39 -31.20
N THR A 597 12.11 6.48 -31.61
CA THR A 597 10.68 6.59 -31.31
C THR A 597 10.44 6.47 -29.80
N GLU A 598 9.68 7.40 -29.22
CA GLU A 598 9.24 7.31 -27.83
C GLU A 598 8.17 6.23 -27.69
N TRP A 599 8.41 5.29 -26.78
CA TRP A 599 7.44 4.29 -26.32
C TRP A 599 7.51 4.18 -24.80
N GLY A 600 6.69 3.32 -24.20
CA GLY A 600 6.76 3.08 -22.78
C GLY A 600 5.73 2.08 -22.27
N ILE A 601 5.54 2.13 -20.96
CA ILE A 601 4.59 1.31 -20.21
C ILE A 601 3.85 2.16 -19.19
N GLU A 602 2.73 1.64 -18.72
CA GLU A 602 2.16 1.97 -17.42
C GLU A 602 2.25 0.72 -16.53
N ILE A 603 2.77 0.87 -15.31
CA ILE A 603 2.90 -0.20 -14.32
C ILE A 603 2.46 0.32 -12.96
N ASN A 604 1.48 -0.35 -12.34
CA ASN A 604 0.85 0.06 -11.08
C ASN A 604 0.47 1.56 -11.03
N GLY A 605 -0.07 2.10 -12.13
CA GLY A 605 -0.46 3.52 -12.29
C GLY A 605 0.68 4.49 -12.59
N SER A 606 1.93 4.03 -12.64
CA SER A 606 3.11 4.84 -12.97
C SER A 606 3.48 4.70 -14.45
N VAL A 607 3.50 5.83 -15.18
CA VAL A 607 3.91 5.89 -16.59
C VAL A 607 5.43 6.01 -16.69
N ILE A 608 6.07 5.06 -17.39
CA ILE A 608 7.51 5.03 -17.63
C ILE A 608 7.75 5.00 -19.14
N LYS A 609 8.60 5.91 -19.65
CA LYS A 609 8.88 6.07 -21.08
C LYS A 609 10.37 5.94 -21.41
N THR A 610 10.68 5.57 -22.65
CA THR A 610 12.05 5.46 -23.16
C THR A 610 12.09 5.68 -24.68
N ILE A 611 13.29 5.96 -25.20
CA ILE A 611 13.64 6.01 -26.64
C ILE A 611 14.68 4.94 -27.03
N ASN A 612 15.08 4.11 -26.05
CA ASN A 612 15.99 2.97 -26.25
C ASN A 612 15.20 1.72 -26.63
N SER A 613 15.85 0.72 -27.21
CA SER A 613 15.20 -0.56 -27.53
C SER A 613 14.91 -1.44 -26.31
N THR A 614 15.32 -1.01 -25.12
CA THR A 614 15.05 -1.68 -23.84
C THR A 614 14.62 -0.71 -22.75
N LEU A 615 13.78 -1.21 -21.86
CA LEU A 615 13.46 -0.65 -20.55
C LEU A 615 13.81 -1.71 -19.50
N ILE A 616 14.51 -1.34 -18.43
CA ILE A 616 14.93 -2.26 -17.36
C ILE A 616 14.39 -1.72 -16.04
N LEU A 617 13.68 -2.57 -15.30
CA LEU A 617 13.08 -2.26 -14.01
C LEU A 617 13.55 -3.30 -12.99
N ASN A 618 13.97 -2.85 -11.81
CA ASN A 618 14.26 -3.75 -10.70
C ASN A 618 13.11 -3.65 -9.71
N LEU A 619 12.39 -4.76 -9.54
CA LEU A 619 11.13 -4.88 -8.81
C LEU A 619 11.24 -6.00 -7.77
N THR A 620 10.41 -5.98 -6.73
CA THR A 620 10.32 -7.09 -5.77
C THR A 620 9.59 -8.27 -6.40
N GLU A 621 9.59 -9.42 -5.71
CA GLU A 621 8.59 -10.46 -5.97
C GLU A 621 7.17 -9.89 -5.83
N GLY A 622 6.27 -10.27 -6.75
CA GLY A 622 4.90 -9.77 -6.75
C GLY A 622 4.21 -9.85 -8.12
N VAL A 623 2.91 -9.52 -8.13
CA VAL A 623 2.08 -9.50 -9.34
C VAL A 623 1.89 -8.06 -9.83
N TYR A 624 2.36 -7.78 -11.04
CA TYR A 624 2.33 -6.46 -11.65
C TYR A 624 1.35 -6.39 -12.82
N ASN A 625 0.55 -5.32 -12.87
CA ASN A 625 -0.29 -5.00 -14.02
C ASN A 625 0.51 -4.13 -14.99
N LEU A 626 0.79 -4.65 -16.19
CA LEU A 626 1.57 -4.00 -17.22
C LEU A 626 0.68 -3.59 -18.40
N THR A 627 0.64 -2.31 -18.75
CA THR A 627 -0.01 -1.80 -19.97
C THR A 627 1.05 -1.21 -20.89
N ILE A 628 1.04 -1.56 -22.18
CA ILE A 628 2.00 -1.03 -23.15
C ILE A 628 1.48 0.30 -23.73
N LEU A 629 2.30 1.35 -23.65
CA LEU A 629 2.00 2.66 -24.24
C LEU A 629 2.38 2.66 -25.71
N ILE A 630 1.44 2.20 -26.53
CA ILE A 630 1.64 1.99 -27.98
C ILE A 630 1.83 3.34 -28.71
N PRO A 631 2.94 3.53 -29.44
CA PRO A 631 3.16 4.73 -30.24
C PRO A 631 2.08 4.93 -31.30
N LYS A 632 1.79 6.19 -31.63
CA LYS A 632 0.72 6.55 -32.59
C LYS A 632 0.96 5.86 -33.94
N TYR A 633 -0.10 5.24 -34.48
CA TYR A 633 -0.11 4.44 -35.72
C TYR A 633 0.73 3.15 -35.71
N TYR A 634 1.11 2.64 -34.54
CA TYR A 634 1.54 1.26 -34.38
C TYR A 634 0.43 0.45 -33.71
N TYR A 635 0.53 -0.88 -33.82
CA TYR A 635 -0.12 -1.82 -32.92
C TYR A 635 0.95 -2.74 -32.34
N SER A 636 0.73 -3.25 -31.13
CA SER A 636 1.65 -4.17 -30.44
C SER A 636 1.09 -5.59 -30.46
N ASN A 637 1.96 -6.60 -30.33
CA ASN A 637 1.57 -7.97 -29.98
C ASN A 637 0.96 -8.05 -28.56
N ILE A 638 1.42 -7.20 -27.64
CA ILE A 638 1.00 -7.12 -26.24
C ILE A 638 0.46 -5.71 -25.97
N THR A 639 -0.82 -5.61 -25.57
CA THR A 639 -1.45 -4.36 -25.10
C THR A 639 -1.44 -4.26 -23.57
N TYR A 640 -1.69 -5.38 -22.91
CA TYR A 640 -1.79 -5.53 -21.46
C TYR A 640 -1.37 -6.95 -21.05
N GLU A 641 -0.67 -7.08 -19.92
CA GLU A 641 -0.18 -8.34 -19.39
C GLU A 641 -0.16 -8.33 -17.85
N ILE A 642 -0.41 -9.49 -17.22
CA ILE A 642 -0.29 -9.68 -15.77
C ILE A 642 0.99 -10.46 -15.50
N VAL A 643 1.98 -9.79 -14.91
CA VAL A 643 3.33 -10.32 -14.71
C VAL A 643 3.48 -10.76 -13.27
N ASN A 644 3.45 -12.07 -13.00
CA ASN A 644 3.84 -12.62 -11.70
C ASN A 644 5.37 -12.81 -11.69
N LEU A 645 6.08 -11.88 -11.04
CA LEU A 645 7.53 -11.77 -11.11
C LEU A 645 8.20 -12.56 -9.98
N THR A 646 8.37 -13.87 -10.18
CA THR A 646 9.07 -14.78 -9.23
C THR A 646 10.50 -15.12 -9.66
N SER A 647 11.00 -14.48 -10.73
CA SER A 647 12.37 -14.59 -11.23
C SER A 647 12.67 -13.41 -12.18
N ASN A 648 13.94 -13.22 -12.56
CA ASN A 648 14.30 -12.28 -13.62
C ASN A 648 13.57 -12.65 -14.92
N LEU A 649 12.88 -11.68 -15.53
CA LEU A 649 12.01 -11.90 -16.68
C LEU A 649 12.34 -10.93 -17.83
N THR A 650 12.21 -11.40 -19.06
CA THR A 650 12.29 -10.57 -20.26
C THR A 650 11.00 -10.70 -21.08
N ILE A 651 10.38 -9.57 -21.44
CA ILE A 651 9.18 -9.50 -22.26
C ILE A 651 9.53 -8.81 -23.59
N SER A 652 9.30 -9.50 -24.71
CA SER A 652 9.51 -8.95 -26.07
C SER A 652 8.22 -8.37 -26.63
N VAL A 653 8.19 -7.04 -26.80
CA VAL A 653 7.06 -6.27 -27.29
C VAL A 653 7.31 -5.89 -28.75
N HIS A 654 6.67 -6.61 -29.66
CA HIS A 654 6.84 -6.40 -31.11
C HIS A 654 5.77 -5.44 -31.65
N PHE A 655 6.20 -4.23 -31.98
CA PHE A 655 5.41 -3.19 -32.62
C PHE A 655 5.35 -3.39 -34.14
N SER A 656 4.16 -3.20 -34.70
CA SER A 656 3.87 -3.29 -36.13
C SER A 656 3.23 -1.99 -36.61
N ALA A 657 3.78 -1.38 -37.66
CA ALA A 657 3.23 -0.15 -38.22
C ALA A 657 1.87 -0.40 -38.91
N ILE A 658 0.93 0.53 -38.73
CA ILE A 658 -0.31 0.56 -39.51
C ILE A 658 0.01 1.01 -40.94
N LEU A 659 -0.29 0.17 -41.91
CA LEU A 659 -0.06 0.44 -43.33
C LEU A 659 -1.28 1.09 -43.98
N PHE A 660 -1.04 2.17 -44.71
CA PHE A 660 -2.05 2.90 -45.47
C PHE A 660 -1.98 2.58 -46.97
N LYS A 661 -3.14 2.44 -47.60
CA LYS A 661 -3.27 2.23 -49.04
C LYS A 661 -3.00 3.53 -49.79
N VAL A 662 -1.98 3.52 -50.65
CA VAL A 662 -1.64 4.61 -51.55
C VAL A 662 -1.97 4.18 -52.98
N LEU A 663 -2.84 4.93 -53.64
CA LEU A 663 -3.28 4.70 -55.02
C LEU A 663 -2.72 5.81 -55.91
N PHE A 664 -1.99 5.44 -56.96
CA PHE A 664 -1.68 6.33 -58.07
C PHE A 664 -2.58 5.97 -59.25
N GLU A 665 -3.21 6.95 -59.88
CA GLU A 665 -4.03 6.80 -61.09
C GLU A 665 -3.40 7.61 -62.22
N GLU A 666 -3.09 7.00 -63.36
CA GLU A 666 -2.71 7.76 -64.55
C GLU A 666 -3.95 8.29 -65.26
N LYS A 667 -3.78 9.42 -65.96
CA LYS A 667 -4.71 9.85 -66.98
C LYS A 667 -3.98 10.57 -68.10
N GLY A 668 -4.07 10.02 -69.30
CA GLY A 668 -3.59 10.63 -70.55
C GLY A 668 -2.64 9.74 -71.36
N LEU A 669 -2.33 8.54 -70.87
CA LEU A 669 -1.55 7.55 -71.61
C LEU A 669 -2.45 6.69 -72.52
N PRO A 670 -1.92 6.16 -73.64
CA PRO A 670 -2.56 5.08 -74.39
C PRO A 670 -2.61 3.79 -73.56
N ASN A 671 -3.72 3.03 -73.67
CA ASN A 671 -3.88 1.74 -73.01
C ASN A 671 -2.66 0.83 -73.20
N GLY A 672 -2.11 0.30 -72.11
CA GLY A 672 -0.95 -0.59 -72.12
C GLY A 672 0.41 0.10 -72.03
N SER A 673 0.48 1.44 -72.08
CA SER A 673 1.74 2.19 -71.91
C SER A 673 2.35 1.94 -70.53
N GLU A 674 3.62 1.54 -70.48
CA GLU A 674 4.33 1.36 -69.21
C GLU A 674 4.69 2.72 -68.60
N TRP A 675 4.20 2.98 -67.40
CA TRP A 675 4.56 4.11 -66.54
C TRP A 675 4.92 3.61 -65.15
N GLY A 676 5.34 4.51 -64.24
CA GLY A 676 5.71 4.06 -62.90
C GLY A 676 5.93 5.15 -61.86
N VAL A 677 6.23 4.69 -60.65
CA VAL A 677 6.61 5.49 -59.50
C VAL A 677 7.93 4.96 -58.92
N ILE A 678 8.80 5.85 -58.46
CA ILE A 678 9.97 5.51 -57.66
C ILE A 678 9.70 6.03 -56.25
N ILE A 679 9.64 5.15 -55.26
CA ILE A 679 9.40 5.49 -53.85
C ILE A 679 10.49 4.82 -53.01
N ASN A 680 11.16 5.59 -52.14
CA ASN A 680 12.31 5.13 -51.35
C ASN A 680 13.35 4.35 -52.17
N GLY A 681 13.65 4.86 -53.37
CA GLY A 681 14.56 4.23 -54.35
C GLY A 681 14.01 3.01 -55.10
N THR A 682 12.88 2.43 -54.66
CA THR A 682 12.27 1.26 -55.29
C THR A 682 11.47 1.67 -56.53
N LYS A 683 11.83 1.12 -57.69
CA LYS A 683 11.15 1.36 -58.98
C LYS A 683 9.95 0.41 -59.14
N ILE A 684 8.74 0.96 -59.21
CA ILE A 684 7.50 0.23 -59.50
C ILE A 684 6.97 0.66 -60.86
N LEU A 685 6.66 -0.30 -61.73
CA LEU A 685 6.15 -0.11 -63.09
C LEU A 685 4.77 -0.75 -63.27
N SER A 686 3.96 -0.22 -64.18
CA SER A 686 2.64 -0.74 -64.52
C SER A 686 2.21 -0.30 -65.92
N SER A 687 1.47 -1.17 -66.62
CA SER A 687 0.73 -0.85 -67.85
C SER A 687 -0.78 -0.69 -67.60
N ASN A 688 -1.23 -0.79 -66.34
CA ASN A 688 -2.61 -0.54 -65.94
C ASN A 688 -2.85 0.96 -65.69
N ILE A 689 -4.12 1.38 -65.65
CA ILE A 689 -4.51 2.76 -65.31
C ILE A 689 -4.14 3.19 -63.88
N SER A 690 -3.66 2.27 -63.03
CA SER A 690 -3.28 2.56 -61.65
C SER A 690 -2.14 1.69 -61.12
N ILE A 691 -1.54 2.18 -60.02
CA ILE A 691 -0.58 1.48 -59.16
C ILE A 691 -1.11 1.57 -57.72
N VAL A 692 -1.18 0.44 -57.03
CA VAL A 692 -1.61 0.34 -55.63
C VAL A 692 -0.43 -0.11 -54.78
N LEU A 693 -0.18 0.62 -53.69
CA LEU A 693 0.87 0.35 -52.71
C LEU A 693 0.30 0.40 -51.29
N THR A 694 1.04 -0.16 -50.34
CA THR A 694 0.78 -0.04 -48.90
C THR A 694 2.02 0.50 -48.21
N LEU A 695 1.92 1.66 -47.58
CA LEU A 695 3.04 2.38 -46.95
C LEU A 695 2.66 2.80 -45.52
N PRO A 696 3.57 2.74 -44.52
CA PRO A 696 3.30 3.28 -43.19
C PRO A 696 3.19 4.81 -43.18
N GLU A 697 2.82 5.43 -42.04
CA GLU A 697 2.85 6.89 -41.90
C GLU A 697 4.24 7.44 -42.26
N GLY A 698 4.30 8.57 -42.97
CA GLY A 698 5.57 9.25 -43.23
C GLY A 698 5.58 10.15 -44.46
N ILE A 699 6.69 10.86 -44.60
CA ILE A 699 6.97 11.75 -45.74
C ILE A 699 7.83 10.99 -46.76
N TYR A 700 7.30 10.78 -47.96
CA TYR A 700 7.95 10.06 -49.04
C TYR A 700 8.25 10.98 -50.21
N ASN A 701 9.50 10.91 -50.70
CA ASN A 701 9.88 11.50 -51.97
C ASN A 701 9.53 10.52 -53.10
N VAL A 702 8.69 10.95 -54.04
CA VAL A 702 8.18 10.14 -55.15
C VAL A 702 8.56 10.76 -56.48
N SER A 703 9.21 9.99 -57.35
CA SER A 703 9.52 10.40 -58.73
C SER A 703 8.68 9.61 -59.73
N ILE A 704 8.12 10.28 -60.74
CA ILE A 704 7.19 9.68 -61.70
C ILE A 704 7.92 9.33 -63.01
N ILE A 705 7.83 8.05 -63.39
CA ILE A 705 8.39 7.53 -64.63
C ILE A 705 7.37 7.75 -65.74
N SER A 706 7.73 8.62 -66.70
CA SER A 706 6.93 8.87 -67.90
C SER A 706 7.41 8.01 -69.08
N PRO A 707 6.50 7.51 -69.95
CA PRO A 707 6.89 6.87 -71.22
C PRO A 707 7.70 7.79 -72.13
N VAL A 708 8.50 7.22 -73.03
CA VAL A 708 9.51 7.91 -73.88
C VAL A 708 8.97 9.13 -74.67
N PHE A 709 7.69 9.14 -75.03
CA PHE A 709 7.04 10.24 -75.78
C PHE A 709 5.98 11.00 -74.96
N TYR A 710 5.96 10.83 -73.65
CA TYR A 710 5.00 11.46 -72.73
C TYR A 710 5.72 12.17 -71.60
N LYS A 711 5.05 13.16 -71.02
CA LYS A 711 5.51 13.91 -69.84
C LYS A 711 4.35 14.22 -68.91
N THR A 712 4.63 14.20 -67.61
CA THR A 712 3.77 14.81 -66.59
C THR A 712 4.38 16.14 -66.10
N ASN A 713 3.54 17.01 -65.53
CA ASN A 713 3.99 18.16 -64.73
C ASN A 713 4.33 17.76 -63.28
N GLN A 714 3.98 16.54 -62.85
CA GLN A 714 4.20 16.01 -61.50
C GLN A 714 5.41 15.08 -61.45
N SER A 715 6.52 15.42 -62.14
CA SER A 715 7.66 14.50 -62.31
C SER A 715 8.38 14.11 -61.02
N VAL A 716 8.30 14.97 -60.00
CA VAL A 716 8.66 14.68 -58.60
C VAL A 716 7.59 15.27 -57.69
N MET A 717 7.22 14.56 -56.63
CA MET A 717 6.28 15.02 -55.60
C MET A 717 6.70 14.51 -54.22
N ILE A 718 6.42 15.30 -53.19
CA ILE A 718 6.55 14.88 -51.79
C ILE A 718 5.14 14.56 -51.29
N ILE A 719 4.94 13.36 -50.74
CA ILE A 719 3.66 12.93 -50.18
C ILE A 719 3.80 12.68 -48.69
N ASN A 720 2.88 13.21 -47.89
CA ASN A 720 2.78 12.92 -46.46
C ASN A 720 1.61 11.95 -46.25
N ILE A 721 1.93 10.68 -46.05
CA ILE A 721 0.95 9.62 -45.84
C ILE A 721 0.54 9.65 -44.37
N SER A 722 -0.71 10.04 -44.12
CA SER A 722 -1.37 10.08 -42.80
C SER A 722 -2.69 9.31 -42.77
N GLY A 723 -2.92 8.49 -43.80
CA GLY A 723 -4.19 7.85 -44.11
C GLY A 723 -4.17 7.25 -45.52
N ASN A 724 -5.25 6.57 -45.90
CA ASN A 724 -5.42 6.08 -47.28
C ASN A 724 -5.55 7.28 -48.24
N GLN A 725 -4.71 7.34 -49.29
CA GLN A 725 -4.62 8.50 -50.19
C GLN A 725 -4.62 8.10 -51.67
N THR A 726 -5.03 9.02 -52.54
CA THR A 726 -5.11 8.81 -53.99
C THR A 726 -4.52 9.99 -54.74
N PHE A 727 -3.54 9.73 -55.59
CA PHE A 727 -2.81 10.70 -56.40
C PHE A 727 -3.12 10.51 -57.88
N LYS A 728 -3.65 11.55 -58.52
CA LYS A 728 -3.96 11.55 -59.96
C LYS A 728 -2.80 12.19 -60.72
N LEU A 729 -2.26 11.45 -61.68
CA LEU A 729 -1.08 11.80 -62.49
C LEU A 729 -1.53 12.12 -63.91
N LEU A 730 -1.42 13.39 -64.29
CA LEU A 730 -1.77 13.82 -65.64
C LEU A 730 -0.56 13.68 -66.57
N PHE A 731 -0.73 12.88 -67.63
CA PHE A 731 0.26 12.73 -68.69
C PHE A 731 -0.17 13.45 -69.97
N SER A 732 0.80 14.00 -70.67
CA SER A 732 0.61 14.71 -71.95
C SER A 732 1.67 14.25 -72.96
N PRO A 733 1.33 14.11 -74.24
CA PRO A 733 2.32 13.73 -75.24
C PRO A 733 3.33 14.86 -75.47
N ILE A 734 4.57 14.49 -75.76
CA ILE A 734 5.61 15.40 -76.24
C ILE A 734 5.30 15.72 -77.70
N LEU A 735 5.23 17.02 -78.02
CA LEU A 735 4.97 17.52 -79.37
C LEU A 735 6.26 17.92 -80.06
N PHE A 736 6.45 17.44 -81.28
CA PHE A 736 7.56 17.74 -82.17
C PHE A 736 7.12 18.71 -83.27
N ASN A 737 8.05 19.55 -83.73
CA ASN A 737 7.82 20.45 -84.86
C ASN A 737 8.00 19.68 -86.18
N VAL A 738 6.97 19.70 -87.03
CA VAL A 738 7.08 19.41 -88.46
C VAL A 738 7.15 20.72 -89.21
N ILE A 739 8.23 20.95 -89.95
CA ILE A 739 8.52 22.19 -90.65
C ILE A 739 8.46 21.94 -92.16
N PHE A 740 7.43 22.43 -92.82
CA PHE A 740 7.37 22.41 -94.29
C PHE A 740 7.97 23.70 -94.84
N ASN A 741 9.00 23.59 -95.67
CA ASN A 741 9.70 24.71 -96.30
C ASN A 741 9.33 24.78 -97.80
N GLY A 742 8.48 25.74 -98.16
CA GLY A 742 8.05 26.01 -99.53
C GLY A 742 9.01 26.92 -100.29
N THR A 743 9.45 26.49 -101.47
CA THR A 743 10.34 27.26 -102.36
C THR A 743 9.76 27.39 -103.78
N GLY A 744 10.06 28.46 -104.51
CA GLY A 744 9.58 28.68 -105.89
C GLY A 744 8.22 29.38 -106.04
N LEU A 745 7.49 29.59 -104.94
CA LEU A 745 6.34 30.50 -104.90
C LEU A 745 6.78 31.96 -104.78
N ARG A 746 5.88 32.89 -105.13
CA ARG A 746 6.06 34.32 -104.81
C ARG A 746 5.66 34.55 -103.36
N ASN A 747 6.35 35.48 -102.69
CA ASN A 747 6.06 35.85 -101.30
C ASN A 747 4.59 36.27 -101.14
N GLY A 748 3.89 35.76 -100.13
CA GLY A 748 2.46 36.02 -99.88
C GLY A 748 1.47 35.15 -100.67
N MET A 749 1.92 34.16 -101.46
CA MET A 749 1.00 33.15 -102.02
C MET A 749 0.63 32.11 -100.97
N GLU A 750 -0.67 31.88 -100.76
CA GLU A 750 -1.17 30.81 -99.89
C GLU A 750 -0.99 29.42 -100.52
N TRP A 751 -0.42 28.51 -99.75
CA TRP A 751 -0.31 27.07 -100.03
C TRP A 751 -0.66 26.27 -98.78
N GLU A 752 -1.07 25.01 -98.95
CA GLU A 752 -1.57 24.19 -97.84
C GLU A 752 -0.89 22.83 -97.75
N VAL A 753 -0.84 22.29 -96.53
CA VAL A 753 -0.55 20.88 -96.28
C VAL A 753 -1.70 20.27 -95.49
N ILE A 754 -2.31 19.23 -96.04
CA ILE A 754 -3.33 18.43 -95.36
C ILE A 754 -2.62 17.25 -94.70
N ILE A 755 -2.68 17.14 -93.37
CA ILE A 755 -2.06 16.04 -92.61
C ILE A 755 -3.17 15.22 -91.93
N ASN A 756 -3.24 13.92 -92.24
CA ASN A 756 -4.29 13.00 -91.76
C ASN A 756 -5.73 13.58 -91.82
N GLY A 757 -6.02 14.40 -92.85
CA GLY A 757 -7.32 15.04 -93.07
C GLY A 757 -7.48 16.47 -92.52
N SER A 758 -6.56 16.98 -91.71
CA SER A 758 -6.56 18.36 -91.23
C SER A 758 -5.76 19.28 -92.14
N THR A 759 -6.39 20.34 -92.68
CA THR A 759 -5.73 21.34 -93.53
C THR A 759 -4.98 22.38 -92.69
N TYR A 760 -3.73 22.64 -93.06
CA TYR A 760 -2.89 23.71 -92.51
C TYR A 760 -2.40 24.60 -93.66
N SER A 761 -2.81 25.87 -93.70
CA SER A 761 -2.41 26.84 -94.72
C SER A 761 -1.32 27.80 -94.22
N THR A 762 -0.53 28.34 -95.15
CA THR A 762 0.39 29.45 -94.89
C THR A 762 0.57 30.31 -96.15
N ASN A 763 0.83 31.60 -95.98
CA ASN A 763 1.30 32.51 -97.04
C ASN A 763 2.82 32.81 -96.95
N SER A 764 3.49 32.20 -95.98
CA SER A 764 4.94 32.28 -95.75
C SER A 764 5.70 31.24 -96.56
N SER A 765 7.03 31.36 -96.62
CA SER A 765 7.92 30.28 -97.11
C SER A 765 7.98 29.08 -96.17
N THR A 766 7.47 29.19 -94.93
CA THR A 766 7.48 28.10 -93.94
C THR A 766 6.12 27.88 -93.28
N LEU A 767 5.87 26.62 -92.93
CA LEU A 767 4.71 26.18 -92.15
C LEU A 767 5.20 25.24 -91.03
N ILE A 768 4.98 25.62 -89.77
CA ILE A 768 5.41 24.85 -88.60
C ILE A 768 4.18 24.30 -87.88
N ILE A 769 4.07 22.98 -87.81
CA ILE A 769 2.95 22.26 -87.18
C ILE A 769 3.51 21.44 -86.01
N LYS A 770 2.83 21.46 -84.86
CA LYS A 770 3.22 20.67 -83.68
C LYS A 770 2.36 19.43 -83.56
N LEU A 771 2.98 18.26 -83.71
CA LEU A 771 2.31 16.95 -83.67
C LEU A 771 3.00 16.03 -82.64
N PRO A 772 2.28 15.11 -81.99
CA PRO A 772 2.88 14.11 -81.10
C PRO A 772 3.70 13.08 -81.90
N HIS A 773 4.38 12.15 -81.20
CA HIS A 773 4.99 11.00 -81.86
C HIS A 773 3.95 10.15 -82.60
N GLY A 774 4.21 9.82 -83.87
CA GLY A 774 3.31 9.00 -84.67
C GLY A 774 3.69 8.91 -86.15
N ILE A 775 2.91 8.17 -86.92
CA ILE A 775 3.01 8.09 -88.38
C ILE A 775 1.97 9.01 -89.00
N TYR A 776 2.39 9.87 -89.94
CA TYR A 776 1.58 10.91 -90.54
C TYR A 776 1.62 10.83 -92.06
N SER A 777 0.44 10.72 -92.66
CA SER A 777 0.23 10.94 -94.09
C SER A 777 0.01 12.44 -94.34
N TYR A 778 0.62 12.98 -95.39
CA TYR A 778 0.43 14.37 -95.81
C TYR A 778 0.19 14.49 -97.31
N THR A 779 -0.58 15.51 -97.70
CA THR A 779 -0.83 15.92 -99.08
C THR A 779 -0.59 17.42 -99.19
N VAL A 780 0.15 17.86 -100.22
CA VAL A 780 0.47 19.28 -100.46
C VAL A 780 -0.52 19.82 -101.50
N VAL A 781 -1.22 20.90 -101.16
CA VAL A 781 -2.10 21.62 -102.07
C VAL A 781 -1.30 22.77 -102.69
N ALA A 782 -0.91 22.60 -103.95
CA ALA A 782 -0.17 23.63 -104.69
C ALA A 782 -1.09 24.79 -105.13
N PRO A 783 -0.62 26.05 -105.13
CA PRO A 783 -1.42 27.18 -105.57
C PRO A 783 -1.83 27.06 -107.04
N LYS A 784 -3.01 27.55 -107.40
CA LYS A 784 -3.60 27.42 -108.75
C LYS A 784 -2.63 27.91 -109.84
N GLY A 785 -2.14 26.98 -110.66
CA GLY A 785 -1.16 27.22 -111.73
C GLY A 785 0.28 26.79 -111.41
N TYR A 786 0.51 26.20 -110.24
CA TYR A 786 1.76 25.56 -109.84
C TYR A 786 1.55 24.07 -109.57
N ASN A 787 2.60 23.26 -109.80
CA ASN A 787 2.75 21.91 -109.28
C ASN A 787 3.77 21.92 -108.13
N SER A 788 3.62 21.05 -107.14
CA SER A 788 4.63 20.78 -106.11
C SER A 788 5.54 19.61 -106.50
N SER A 789 6.78 19.61 -106.01
CA SER A 789 7.75 18.50 -106.15
C SER A 789 7.34 17.26 -105.37
N ILE A 790 6.48 17.42 -104.36
CA ILE A 790 5.86 16.37 -103.57
C ILE A 790 4.36 16.69 -103.53
N VAL A 791 3.52 15.80 -104.07
CA VAL A 791 2.06 15.94 -104.00
C VAL A 791 1.51 15.27 -102.75
N LYS A 792 2.09 14.13 -102.34
CA LYS A 792 1.77 13.43 -101.09
C LYS A 792 2.99 12.65 -100.58
N GLY A 793 3.00 12.33 -99.30
CA GLY A 793 4.02 11.48 -98.68
C GLY A 793 3.60 11.01 -97.28
N GLU A 794 4.48 10.25 -96.64
CA GLU A 794 4.33 9.79 -95.26
C GLU A 794 5.62 10.06 -94.48
N PHE A 795 5.52 10.30 -93.17
CA PHE A 795 6.67 10.40 -92.27
C PHE A 795 6.36 9.79 -90.91
N THR A 796 7.38 9.24 -90.26
CA THR A 796 7.34 8.90 -88.82
C THR A 796 7.97 10.04 -88.05
N LEU A 797 7.27 10.57 -87.05
CA LEU A 797 7.72 11.70 -86.24
C LEU A 797 8.21 11.21 -84.88
N SER A 798 9.53 11.20 -84.67
CA SER A 798 10.18 10.86 -83.40
C SER A 798 11.12 11.95 -82.88
N ASN A 799 11.37 12.97 -83.71
CA ASN A 799 12.13 14.18 -83.44
C ASN A 799 11.54 15.34 -84.27
N ASN A 800 12.12 16.54 -84.19
CA ASN A 800 11.73 17.63 -85.09
C ASN A 800 12.15 17.30 -86.53
N LEU A 801 11.22 17.44 -87.48
CA LEU A 801 11.40 17.06 -88.89
C LEU A 801 11.22 18.28 -89.81
N THR A 802 12.03 18.36 -90.88
CA THR A 802 11.88 19.37 -91.93
C THR A 802 11.65 18.70 -93.28
N ILE A 803 10.63 19.14 -94.02
CA ILE A 803 10.24 18.65 -95.34
C ILE A 803 10.30 19.82 -96.33
N THR A 804 11.19 19.74 -97.31
CA THR A 804 11.34 20.79 -98.34
C THR A 804 10.46 20.49 -99.55
N ILE A 805 9.69 21.48 -99.98
CA ILE A 805 8.81 21.41 -101.15
C ILE A 805 9.28 22.49 -102.15
N SER A 806 9.45 22.12 -103.40
CA SER A 806 9.65 23.08 -104.50
C SER A 806 8.38 23.17 -105.35
N PHE A 807 7.94 24.39 -105.64
CA PHE A 807 6.78 24.66 -106.49
C PHE A 807 7.23 25.20 -107.85
N GLN A 808 6.70 24.63 -108.92
CA GLN A 808 7.03 25.01 -110.31
C GLN A 808 5.76 25.40 -111.06
N LYS A 809 5.84 26.47 -111.87
CA LYS A 809 4.70 27.00 -112.62
C LYS A 809 4.39 26.11 -113.83
N ILE A 810 3.12 25.78 -114.04
CA ILE A 810 2.66 24.92 -115.13
C ILE A 810 2.79 25.64 -116.49
N VAL A 811 3.34 24.95 -117.49
CA VAL A 811 3.43 25.41 -118.89
C VAL A 811 2.71 24.40 -119.79
N ILE A 812 1.77 24.88 -120.61
CA ILE A 812 0.89 24.03 -121.43
C ILE A 812 1.38 24.04 -122.88
N LYS A 813 1.43 22.85 -123.52
CA LYS A 813 1.50 22.69 -124.97
C LYS A 813 0.30 21.87 -125.44
N THR A 814 -0.28 22.23 -126.58
CA THR A 814 -1.47 21.61 -127.17
C THR A 814 -1.12 20.58 -128.24
N SER A 815 -1.84 19.45 -128.25
CA SER A 815 -1.93 18.50 -129.35
C SER A 815 -3.30 17.80 -129.31
N THR A 816 -3.71 17.17 -130.42
CA THR A 816 -5.13 16.91 -130.72
C THR A 816 -5.51 15.44 -130.81
N SER A 817 -6.65 15.11 -130.18
CA SER A 817 -7.66 14.13 -130.59
C SER A 817 -7.26 12.69 -131.03
N THR A 818 -7.87 11.70 -130.37
CA THR A 818 -8.57 10.62 -131.09
C THR A 818 -9.71 10.06 -130.21
N ILE A 819 -10.73 9.45 -130.81
CA ILE A 819 -11.95 9.00 -130.13
C ILE A 819 -12.18 7.51 -130.41
N THR A 820 -12.54 6.74 -129.39
CA THR A 820 -13.19 5.43 -129.56
C THR A 820 -14.29 5.21 -128.52
N LYS A 821 -15.35 4.51 -128.92
CA LYS A 821 -16.53 4.12 -128.10
C LYS A 821 -16.21 2.81 -127.34
N ALA A 822 -17.01 2.22 -126.43
CA ALA A 822 -18.47 2.30 -126.25
C ALA A 822 -18.97 1.72 -124.89
N THR A 823 -20.27 1.92 -124.62
CA THR A 823 -21.23 0.99 -123.94
C THR A 823 -20.99 0.45 -122.51
N THR A 824 -21.56 1.18 -121.54
CA THR A 824 -22.73 0.79 -120.69
C THR A 824 -22.77 -0.44 -119.74
N THR A 825 -23.56 -0.20 -118.67
CA THR A 825 -24.54 -1.08 -117.96
C THR A 825 -24.19 -1.86 -116.68
N LYS A 826 -24.75 -1.35 -115.57
CA LYS A 826 -25.51 -2.01 -114.48
C LYS A 826 -24.96 -3.26 -113.74
N THR A 827 -24.56 -2.98 -112.49
CA THR A 827 -25.12 -3.51 -111.20
C THR A 827 -25.23 -5.02 -110.87
N THR A 828 -25.27 -5.27 -109.55
CA THR A 828 -25.94 -6.37 -108.79
C THR A 828 -25.24 -7.73 -108.55
N VAL A 829 -24.58 -7.81 -107.38
CA VAL A 829 -24.62 -8.87 -106.32
C VAL A 829 -24.09 -10.31 -106.63
N VAL A 830 -23.77 -11.01 -105.52
CA VAL A 830 -23.67 -12.48 -105.31
C VAL A 830 -22.24 -13.08 -105.27
N THR A 831 -21.63 -12.95 -104.08
CA THR A 831 -20.94 -13.97 -103.24
C THR A 831 -19.94 -15.00 -103.82
N THR A 832 -19.22 -15.64 -102.88
CA THR A 832 -18.69 -17.03 -102.91
C THR A 832 -17.57 -17.38 -103.91
N SER A 833 -16.65 -18.32 -103.65
CA SER A 833 -16.01 -18.81 -102.40
C SER A 833 -15.07 -19.97 -102.71
N SER A 834 -13.85 -19.98 -102.14
CA SER A 834 -13.07 -21.21 -101.85
C SER A 834 -11.93 -20.84 -100.90
N SER A 835 -11.64 -21.49 -99.76
CA SER A 835 -11.76 -22.91 -99.32
C SER A 835 -10.76 -23.84 -100.04
N PHE A 836 -10.17 -24.88 -99.44
CA PHE A 836 -10.27 -25.55 -98.12
C PHE A 836 -8.82 -25.92 -97.65
N THR A 837 -8.45 -25.89 -96.35
CA THR A 837 -8.37 -27.00 -95.33
C THR A 837 -7.76 -28.35 -95.82
N PHE A 838 -7.32 -29.32 -95.02
CA PHE A 838 -7.34 -29.63 -93.56
C PHE A 838 -5.88 -29.80 -93.02
N ILE A 839 -5.48 -30.32 -91.84
CA ILE A 839 -5.98 -31.27 -90.79
C ILE A 839 -5.59 -30.67 -89.40
N HIS A 840 -6.46 -30.62 -88.37
CA HIS A 840 -6.98 -31.66 -87.45
C HIS A 840 -5.92 -32.22 -86.46
N SER A 841 -6.23 -32.60 -85.20
CA SER A 841 -7.51 -32.83 -84.52
C SER A 841 -7.40 -32.51 -82.99
N ASN A 842 -8.34 -31.78 -82.36
CA ASN A 842 -9.49 -32.27 -81.55
C ASN A 842 -9.11 -32.79 -80.13
N ASN A 843 -9.88 -32.64 -79.04
CA ASN A 843 -11.18 -32.00 -78.77
C ASN A 843 -11.26 -31.63 -77.26
N SER A 844 -11.84 -30.50 -76.82
CA SER A 844 -13.26 -30.28 -76.40
C SER A 844 -13.62 -30.92 -75.02
N THR A 845 -14.55 -30.41 -74.17
CA THR A 845 -15.63 -29.40 -74.32
C THR A 845 -16.14 -28.90 -72.94
N ASN A 846 -16.57 -27.63 -72.82
CA ASN A 846 -17.71 -27.11 -72.01
C ASN A 846 -17.78 -27.30 -70.45
N VAL A 847 -18.62 -26.62 -69.63
CA VAL A 847 -19.24 -25.26 -69.61
C VAL A 847 -19.75 -24.95 -68.16
N LYS A 848 -19.51 -23.71 -67.66
CA LYS A 848 -20.25 -22.91 -66.62
C LYS A 848 -20.77 -23.49 -65.26
N VAL A 849 -20.47 -22.70 -64.20
CA VAL A 849 -21.38 -22.16 -63.13
C VAL A 849 -21.55 -22.85 -61.74
N TYR A 850 -21.05 -22.11 -60.72
CA TYR A 850 -21.53 -21.86 -59.34
C TYR A 850 -21.66 -22.95 -58.23
N ILE A 851 -21.24 -22.52 -57.03
CA ILE A 851 -21.64 -22.93 -55.65
C ILE A 851 -21.32 -24.37 -55.21
N GLY A 852 -20.67 -24.50 -54.04
CA GLY A 852 -20.49 -25.78 -53.34
C GLY A 852 -19.72 -25.71 -52.02
N VAL A 853 -18.65 -24.90 -51.93
CA VAL A 853 -17.71 -24.95 -50.78
C VAL A 853 -17.79 -23.73 -49.85
N LEU A 854 -18.30 -22.59 -50.31
CA LEU A 854 -18.42 -21.37 -49.48
C LEU A 854 -19.43 -21.50 -48.32
N LEU A 855 -20.26 -22.55 -48.30
CA LEU A 855 -21.33 -22.71 -47.31
C LEU A 855 -20.89 -23.41 -46.01
N ILE A 856 -19.85 -24.23 -46.04
CA ILE A 856 -19.45 -25.07 -44.90
C ILE A 856 -18.68 -24.26 -43.83
N ILE A 857 -17.84 -23.31 -44.25
CA ILE A 857 -17.07 -22.47 -43.33
C ILE A 857 -17.97 -21.44 -42.62
N ILE A 858 -18.99 -20.91 -43.31
CA ILE A 858 -19.91 -19.91 -42.74
C ILE A 858 -20.81 -20.51 -41.65
N ILE A 859 -21.26 -21.76 -41.80
CA ILE A 859 -22.10 -22.44 -40.80
C ILE A 859 -21.32 -22.73 -39.51
N GLY A 860 -20.03 -23.06 -39.60
CA GLY A 860 -19.17 -23.26 -38.43
C GLY A 860 -18.98 -21.99 -37.58
N VAL A 861 -18.77 -20.85 -38.24
CA VAL A 861 -18.55 -19.55 -37.56
C VAL A 861 -19.84 -19.01 -36.92
N ILE A 862 -21.01 -19.28 -37.49
CA ILE A 862 -22.29 -18.86 -36.89
C ILE A 862 -22.60 -19.68 -35.62
N LEU A 863 -22.19 -20.95 -35.55
CA LEU A 863 -22.45 -21.80 -34.39
C LEU A 863 -21.58 -21.45 -33.18
N SER A 864 -20.32 -21.03 -33.38
CA SER A 864 -19.44 -20.62 -32.28
C SER A 864 -19.89 -19.31 -31.61
N VAL A 865 -20.38 -18.34 -32.41
CA VAL A 865 -20.90 -17.06 -31.92
C VAL A 865 -22.16 -17.23 -31.03
N PHE A 866 -22.96 -18.29 -31.24
CA PHE A 866 -24.16 -18.53 -30.43
C PHE A 866 -23.88 -19.23 -29.08
N ILE A 867 -22.72 -19.87 -28.92
CA ILE A 867 -22.36 -20.58 -27.68
C ILE A 867 -21.67 -19.66 -26.67
N MET A 868 -20.92 -18.64 -27.12
CA MET A 868 -20.24 -17.67 -26.24
C MET A 868 -21.13 -16.53 -25.71
N ARG A 869 -22.46 -16.70 -25.69
CA ARG A 869 -23.39 -15.71 -25.09
C ARG A 869 -24.34 -16.28 -24.04
N LYS A 870 -23.98 -17.43 -23.43
CA LYS A 870 -24.68 -17.97 -22.26
C LYS A 870 -23.77 -18.80 -21.32
N ARG A 871 -22.75 -18.14 -20.77
CA ARG A 871 -22.12 -18.48 -19.50
C ARG A 871 -21.68 -17.20 -18.81
#